data_AF-A0A1L3FQ98-F1
#
_entry.id   AF-A0A1L3FQ98-F1
#
_cell.length_a   1.000
_cell.length_b   1.000
_cell.length_c   1.000
_cell.angle_alpha   90.00
_cell.angle_beta   90.00
_cell.angle_gamma   90.00
#
_symmetry.space_group_name_H-M   'P 1'
#
loop_
_entity.id
_entity.type
_entity.pdbx_description
1 polymer ?
#
loop_
_entity_poly.entity_id
_entity_poly.type
_entity_poly.pdbx_seq_one_letter_code
_entity_poly.pdbx_strand_id
1 'polypeptide(L)'
;MNAHNSLSRRTLLTSGLATGFLLAFHLPLRAAVNEPEQPKDTTDGKFAPNAFIRIDETGQTTLIMPQVEMGQGIYTSISMVLAEELDADWAKVGVLHAPPNDKFYANPAFGLQATGGSTSIRAWWKPLREAGASARAMLVQAAAAQWQVEPASCTTSKGEVIHAASGRKLGYGELALAAQSQTPPKDVPVKDPKDFVLIGQPLKRLDTPDKVNGKVVYGIDAILPNMKIAAIANCPVFGGKVGNVDDSAAMKVAGVRKVVVLDDAVAVIGDHMWAAKKGLEALKIEWNEGPNAKISTKDIWDDLRKASEKDGAIAKSVGDIAKGLASGDKFEASFELPFLAHASMEPINATVHVRPDACEIWTGTQIMTRVQSEAAKAAGLPVEKVIVNQHLLGGGFGRKLEPDMVVAAVKIAKQVDYPVKVIWTREEDIQHDVYRPVYRDQVNATLVDGKVAAWKYKIAGSAVIARWLPPAFQKGVDIDAVDAAVETPYDFPNFHVEYVRAEPPAVPTGFWRGVGPNNNVFAFECALDELARKAGKDPVEFRRSMLTKTPRALAVLNLAAEKSGWGQPLPARVGRGVCLQPSFASFLATVVEAEIDDIGEITLRRITSVVDAGIAVNPDTIKAQIEGGLIFGLTAALYGEITIDKGRVQQSNFHDYRMMRINETPKIEVIVVKSGEAPGGIGEAGVNAGPPALRNAIYAATGVALRRLPIDRKLLAAGKKA
;
A
#
# COMPACT_ATOMS: atom_id res chain seq x y z
N MET A 1 3.72 41.71 -51.96
CA MET A 1 2.62 40.73 -51.95
C MET A 1 2.74 39.94 -50.66
N ASN A 2 1.77 40.11 -49.76
CA ASN A 2 1.71 39.45 -48.46
C ASN A 2 1.27 37.99 -48.64
N ALA A 3 1.99 37.05 -48.05
CA ALA A 3 1.51 35.68 -47.84
C ALA A 3 1.64 35.36 -46.34
N HIS A 4 0.49 35.42 -45.66
CA HIS A 4 0.33 34.92 -44.30
C HIS A 4 0.46 33.39 -44.30
N ASN A 5 1.46 32.86 -43.58
CA ASN A 5 1.47 31.45 -43.19
C ASN A 5 0.45 31.23 -42.08
N SER A 6 -0.68 30.62 -42.43
CA SER A 6 -1.69 30.18 -41.48
C SER A 6 -1.22 28.91 -40.77
N LEU A 7 -0.90 29.03 -39.49
CA LEU A 7 -0.79 27.88 -38.58
C LEU A 7 -2.13 27.15 -38.56
N SER A 8 -2.15 25.87 -38.95
CA SER A 8 -3.38 25.08 -38.96
C SER A 8 -3.86 24.83 -37.52
N ARG A 9 -5.19 24.88 -37.31
CA ARG A 9 -5.83 24.54 -36.02
C ARG A 9 -5.43 23.16 -35.49
N ARG A 10 -5.00 22.24 -36.37
CA ARG A 10 -4.55 20.89 -36.00
C ARG A 10 -3.16 20.89 -35.35
N THR A 11 -2.28 21.78 -35.80
CA THR A 11 -0.95 22.00 -35.21
C THR A 11 -1.04 22.73 -33.87
N LEU A 12 -2.03 23.62 -33.70
CA LEU A 12 -2.33 24.29 -32.43
C LEU A 12 -2.92 23.31 -31.38
N LEU A 13 -3.69 22.31 -31.82
CA LEU A 13 -4.25 21.28 -30.93
C LEU A 13 -3.22 20.23 -30.50
N THR A 14 -2.21 19.94 -31.33
CA THR A 14 -1.09 19.08 -30.93
C THR A 14 -0.04 19.83 -30.10
N SER A 15 0.20 21.12 -30.36
CA SER A 15 1.07 21.95 -29.50
C SER A 15 0.42 22.32 -28.16
N GLY A 16 -0.92 22.40 -28.10
CA GLY A 16 -1.69 22.58 -26.87
C GLY A 16 -1.50 21.46 -25.84
N LEU A 17 -1.09 20.26 -26.25
CA LEU A 17 -0.75 19.16 -25.34
C LEU A 17 0.59 19.38 -24.63
N ALA A 18 1.55 20.06 -25.27
CA ALA A 18 2.83 20.41 -24.64
C ALA A 18 2.69 21.63 -23.72
N THR A 19 1.90 22.65 -24.10
CA THR A 19 1.63 23.81 -23.23
C THR A 19 0.70 23.46 -22.06
N GLY A 20 -0.29 22.58 -22.24
CA GLY A 20 -1.13 22.07 -21.14
C GLY A 20 -0.36 21.17 -20.18
N PHE A 21 0.71 20.53 -20.66
CA PHE A 21 1.61 19.71 -19.83
C PHE A 21 2.66 20.56 -19.10
N LEU A 22 3.17 21.64 -19.71
CA LEU A 22 3.97 22.67 -19.02
C LEU A 22 3.16 23.40 -17.95
N LEU A 23 1.88 23.68 -18.21
CA LEU A 23 0.93 24.18 -17.20
C LEU A 23 0.58 23.14 -16.13
N ALA A 24 0.99 21.88 -16.20
CA ALA A 24 0.74 20.92 -15.11
C ALA A 24 1.79 21.03 -13.99
N PHE A 25 2.95 21.63 -14.26
CA PHE A 25 4.02 21.88 -13.28
C PHE A 25 3.93 23.34 -12.81
N HIS A 26 2.82 23.70 -12.15
CA HIS A 26 2.74 25.00 -11.47
C HIS A 26 3.74 25.01 -10.31
N LEU A 27 4.55 26.07 -10.24
CA LEU A 27 5.20 26.45 -8.99
C LEU A 27 4.09 26.67 -7.96
N PRO A 28 4.20 26.12 -6.74
CA PRO A 28 3.23 26.40 -5.69
C PRO A 28 3.10 27.92 -5.54
N LEU A 29 1.88 28.43 -5.33
CA LEU A 29 1.63 29.86 -5.18
C LEU A 29 2.42 30.41 -3.98
N ARG A 30 2.80 29.53 -3.04
CA ARG A 30 3.86 29.73 -2.05
C ARG A 30 4.71 28.48 -1.89
N ALA A 31 6.02 28.57 -2.13
CA ALA A 31 6.93 27.49 -1.76
C ALA A 31 7.02 27.36 -0.22
N ALA A 32 7.04 26.13 0.29
CA ALA A 32 7.35 25.90 1.70
C ALA A 32 8.83 26.21 1.95
N VAL A 33 9.16 26.79 3.12
CA VAL A 33 10.53 27.22 3.45
C VAL A 33 11.49 26.03 3.53
N ASN A 34 10.94 24.85 3.83
CA ASN A 34 11.67 23.61 3.96
C ASN A 34 11.25 22.59 2.91
N GLU A 35 10.57 22.99 1.82
CA GLU A 35 10.38 22.05 0.71
C GLU A 35 11.76 21.61 0.20
N PRO A 36 11.97 20.31 -0.07
CA PRO A 36 13.21 19.90 -0.71
C PRO A 36 13.29 20.65 -2.04
N GLU A 37 14.50 21.07 -2.43
CA GLU A 37 14.75 21.46 -3.82
C GLU A 37 14.56 20.20 -4.67
N GLN A 38 13.31 19.94 -5.04
CA GLN A 38 12.98 19.07 -6.14
C GLN A 38 13.80 19.57 -7.33
N PRO A 39 14.50 18.68 -8.07
CA PRO A 39 15.20 19.08 -9.28
C PRO A 39 14.26 19.97 -10.08
N LYS A 40 14.61 21.25 -10.23
CA LYS A 40 13.79 22.14 -11.06
C LYS A 40 13.69 21.47 -12.42
N ASP A 41 12.53 21.59 -13.07
CA ASP A 41 12.45 21.23 -14.48
C ASP A 41 13.34 22.23 -15.25
N THR A 42 14.65 21.97 -15.29
CA THR A 42 15.68 22.77 -15.99
C THR A 42 15.61 22.56 -17.49
N THR A 43 14.75 21.65 -17.94
CA THR A 43 14.55 21.43 -19.36
C THR A 43 13.81 22.58 -19.99
N ASP A 44 13.03 23.40 -19.26
CA ASP A 44 12.06 24.32 -19.86
C ASP A 44 11.14 23.61 -20.90
N GLY A 45 10.95 22.28 -20.77
CA GLY A 45 10.29 21.45 -21.76
C GLY A 45 11.14 21.06 -22.99
N LYS A 46 12.46 21.23 -22.95
CA LYS A 46 13.39 21.01 -24.07
C LYS A 46 13.38 19.58 -24.60
N PHE A 47 13.47 18.55 -23.75
CA PHE A 47 13.15 17.17 -24.15
C PHE A 47 12.19 16.51 -23.18
N ALA A 48 10.91 16.51 -23.56
CA ALA A 48 9.78 15.95 -22.83
C ALA A 48 8.96 15.08 -23.79
N PRO A 49 9.47 13.90 -24.20
CA PRO A 49 8.86 13.08 -25.26
C PRO A 49 7.52 12.47 -24.84
N ASN A 50 7.25 12.40 -23.54
CA ASN A 50 6.02 11.87 -22.96
C ASN A 50 5.82 12.41 -21.53
N ALA A 51 4.80 11.86 -20.85
CA ALA A 51 4.42 12.29 -19.50
C ALA A 51 5.49 12.01 -18.42
N PHE A 52 6.45 11.11 -18.67
CA PHE A 52 7.30 10.51 -17.64
C PHE A 52 8.77 10.94 -17.67
N ILE A 53 9.27 11.46 -18.80
CA ILE A 53 10.70 11.72 -19.00
C ILE A 53 10.96 13.21 -19.24
N ARG A 54 12.00 13.71 -18.60
CA ARG A 54 12.68 14.99 -18.89
C ARG A 54 14.17 14.75 -19.04
N ILE A 55 14.79 15.33 -20.05
CA ILE A 55 16.26 15.36 -20.17
C ILE A 55 16.72 16.79 -20.42
N ASP A 56 17.62 17.28 -19.56
CA ASP A 56 18.19 18.63 -19.72
C ASP A 56 19.47 18.62 -20.56
N GLU A 57 20.01 19.80 -20.87
CA GLU A 57 21.21 19.95 -21.70
C GLU A 57 22.48 19.36 -21.08
N THR A 58 22.48 19.08 -19.76
CA THR A 58 23.60 18.41 -19.06
C THR A 58 23.50 16.87 -19.13
N GLY A 59 22.37 16.37 -19.64
CA GLY A 59 22.02 14.95 -19.68
C GLY A 59 21.43 14.43 -18.38
N GLN A 60 21.02 15.30 -17.45
CA GLN A 60 20.25 14.89 -16.28
C GLN A 60 18.90 14.36 -16.73
N THR A 61 18.59 13.11 -16.38
CA THR A 61 17.32 12.47 -16.71
C THR A 61 16.41 12.51 -15.49
N THR A 62 15.32 13.26 -15.57
CA THR A 62 14.35 13.39 -14.48
C THR A 62 13.09 12.62 -14.82
N LEU A 63 12.70 11.72 -13.91
CA LEU A 63 11.56 10.83 -14.09
C LEU A 63 10.36 11.34 -13.29
N ILE A 64 9.26 11.60 -13.99
CA ILE A 64 8.01 12.07 -13.39
C ILE A 64 7.25 10.85 -12.87
N MET A 65 7.07 10.79 -11.57
CA MET A 65 6.69 9.59 -10.84
C MET A 65 5.17 9.54 -10.59
N PRO A 66 4.43 8.64 -11.27
CA PRO A 66 2.98 8.53 -11.11
C PRO A 66 2.56 7.79 -9.83
N GLN A 67 3.53 7.32 -9.04
CA GLN A 67 3.33 6.57 -7.80
C GLN A 67 3.91 7.32 -6.61
N VAL A 68 3.66 6.82 -5.41
CA VAL A 68 4.01 7.51 -4.15
C VAL A 68 4.91 6.63 -3.29
N GLU A 69 5.99 7.21 -2.78
CA GLU A 69 6.94 6.53 -1.91
C GLU A 69 6.58 6.71 -0.43
N MET A 70 6.41 5.60 0.27
CA MET A 70 6.05 5.53 1.70
C MET A 70 6.96 4.56 2.48
N GLY A 71 8.12 4.22 1.94
CA GLY A 71 9.08 3.27 2.51
C GLY A 71 9.25 1.99 1.68
N GLN A 72 8.44 1.78 0.63
CA GLN A 72 8.46 0.56 -0.18
C GLN A 72 9.47 0.52 -1.33
N GLY A 73 10.19 1.62 -1.60
CA GLY A 73 11.28 1.66 -2.59
C GLY A 73 10.80 1.72 -4.04
N ILE A 74 9.55 2.13 -4.26
CA ILE A 74 8.96 2.16 -5.59
C ILE A 74 9.59 3.25 -6.47
N TYR A 75 10.10 4.34 -5.88
CA TYR A 75 10.76 5.39 -6.65
C TYR A 75 12.02 4.87 -7.32
N THR A 76 12.74 3.98 -6.63
CA THR A 76 13.93 3.34 -7.21
C THR A 76 13.51 2.33 -8.26
N SER A 77 12.62 1.39 -7.93
CA SER A 77 12.26 0.31 -8.86
C SER A 77 11.56 0.82 -10.13
N ILE A 78 10.62 1.77 -10.05
CA ILE A 78 10.01 2.37 -11.24
C ILE A 78 11.03 3.14 -12.07
N SER A 79 11.95 3.87 -11.41
CA SER A 79 13.02 4.56 -12.12
C SER A 79 13.94 3.61 -12.85
N MET A 80 14.25 2.44 -12.27
CA MET A 80 15.03 1.40 -12.93
C MET A 80 14.36 0.91 -14.21
N VAL A 81 13.04 0.70 -14.20
CA VAL A 81 12.29 0.25 -15.39
C VAL A 81 12.43 1.25 -16.54
N LEU A 82 12.24 2.54 -16.23
CA LEU A 82 12.29 3.60 -17.23
C LEU A 82 13.72 3.87 -17.71
N ALA A 83 14.69 3.91 -16.79
CA ALA A 83 16.11 4.10 -17.08
C ALA A 83 16.72 2.94 -17.87
N GLU A 84 16.32 1.71 -17.58
CA GLU A 84 16.73 0.51 -18.33
C GLU A 84 16.36 0.66 -19.80
N GLU A 85 15.10 0.98 -20.09
CA GLU A 85 14.66 1.12 -21.48
C GLU A 85 15.13 2.39 -22.15
N LEU A 86 15.47 3.42 -21.38
CA LEU A 86 16.07 4.63 -21.93
C LEU A 86 17.58 4.48 -22.21
N ASP A 87 18.23 3.44 -21.67
CA ASP A 87 19.69 3.38 -21.54
C ASP A 87 20.27 4.61 -20.81
N ALA A 88 19.53 5.15 -19.83
CA ALA A 88 19.98 6.33 -19.09
C ALA A 88 21.19 6.02 -18.20
N ASP A 89 22.05 7.01 -17.99
CA ASP A 89 23.07 6.92 -16.94
C ASP A 89 22.40 6.99 -15.57
N TRP A 90 22.38 5.88 -14.84
CA TRP A 90 21.78 5.79 -13.51
C TRP A 90 22.32 6.83 -12.53
N ALA A 91 23.58 7.26 -12.67
CA ALA A 91 24.18 8.29 -11.83
C ALA A 91 23.57 9.69 -12.08
N LYS A 92 22.90 9.87 -13.22
CA LYS A 92 22.20 11.10 -13.63
C LYS A 92 20.68 10.94 -13.65
N VAL A 93 20.13 9.94 -12.93
CA VAL A 93 18.68 9.76 -12.79
C VAL A 93 18.18 10.48 -11.55
N GLY A 94 17.20 11.36 -11.74
CA GLY A 94 16.45 12.05 -10.69
C GLY A 94 14.96 11.72 -10.76
N VAL A 95 14.22 12.03 -9.69
CA VAL A 95 12.78 11.75 -9.59
C VAL A 95 12.03 13.01 -9.18
N LEU A 96 10.87 13.24 -9.80
CA LEU A 96 9.90 14.25 -9.41
C LEU A 96 8.53 13.63 -9.21
N HIS A 97 7.77 14.12 -8.24
CA HIS A 97 6.38 13.73 -8.06
C HIS A 97 5.54 14.17 -9.27
N ALA A 98 4.71 13.27 -9.80
CA ALA A 98 3.70 13.67 -10.78
C ALA A 98 2.61 14.54 -10.12
N PRO A 99 2.18 15.64 -10.75
CA PRO A 99 1.03 16.40 -10.27
C PRO A 99 -0.27 15.59 -10.39
N PRO A 100 -1.36 15.98 -9.69
CA PRO A 100 -2.68 15.37 -9.84
C PRO A 100 -3.17 15.44 -11.30
N ASN A 101 -3.19 14.31 -12.01
CA ASN A 101 -3.68 14.23 -13.39
C ASN A 101 -4.00 12.78 -13.80
N ASP A 102 -5.25 12.37 -13.67
CA ASP A 102 -5.67 11.01 -14.04
C ASP A 102 -5.48 10.72 -15.54
N LYS A 103 -5.53 11.73 -16.42
CA LYS A 103 -5.34 11.51 -17.86
C LYS A 103 -3.97 10.92 -18.19
N PHE A 104 -2.93 11.32 -17.45
CA PHE A 104 -1.55 10.90 -17.72
C PHE A 104 -1.00 9.91 -16.69
N TYR A 105 -1.47 9.97 -15.45
CA TYR A 105 -0.89 9.26 -14.32
C TYR A 105 -1.87 8.32 -13.62
N ALA A 106 -3.07 8.12 -14.18
CA ALA A 106 -3.96 7.09 -13.68
C ALA A 106 -3.28 5.72 -13.74
N ASN A 107 -3.33 5.01 -12.63
CA ASN A 107 -2.89 3.63 -12.56
C ASN A 107 -3.79 2.79 -13.49
N PRO A 108 -3.24 2.11 -14.51
CA PRO A 108 -4.03 1.34 -15.47
C PRO A 108 -4.95 0.28 -14.85
N ALA A 109 -4.64 -0.21 -13.64
CA ALA A 109 -5.47 -1.18 -12.94
C ALA A 109 -6.77 -0.60 -12.35
N PHE A 110 -6.82 0.71 -12.08
CA PHE A 110 -7.94 1.36 -11.37
C PHE A 110 -8.54 2.56 -12.10
N GLY A 111 -7.81 3.17 -13.04
CA GLY A 111 -8.25 4.39 -13.74
C GLY A 111 -8.14 5.68 -12.92
N LEU A 112 -7.41 5.65 -11.79
CA LEU A 112 -7.15 6.79 -10.90
C LEU A 112 -5.66 6.85 -10.57
N GLN A 113 -5.10 8.05 -10.39
CA GLN A 113 -3.74 8.25 -9.92
C GLN A 113 -3.64 7.88 -8.44
N ALA A 114 -3.42 6.59 -8.22
CA ALA A 114 -3.36 5.97 -6.91
C ALA A 114 -2.19 4.98 -6.80
N THR A 115 -1.65 4.86 -5.59
CA THR A 115 -0.64 3.87 -5.21
C THR A 115 -1.25 2.89 -4.21
N GLY A 116 -1.51 1.65 -4.61
CA GLY A 116 -2.14 0.63 -3.76
C GLY A 116 -2.35 -0.72 -4.48
N GLY A 117 -2.84 -1.72 -3.75
CA GLY A 117 -3.15 -3.06 -4.29
C GLY A 117 -1.94 -3.81 -4.86
N SER A 118 -0.73 -3.49 -4.41
CA SER A 118 0.52 -4.04 -4.94
C SER A 118 0.64 -3.95 -6.49
N THR A 119 0.09 -2.88 -7.08
CA THR A 119 0.00 -2.71 -8.54
C THR A 119 1.14 -1.91 -9.16
N SER A 120 1.95 -1.19 -8.38
CA SER A 120 2.87 -0.19 -8.92
C SER A 120 3.83 -0.73 -9.98
N ILE A 121 4.47 -1.90 -9.77
CA ILE A 121 5.28 -2.51 -10.83
C ILE A 121 4.41 -3.15 -11.90
N ARG A 122 3.39 -3.93 -11.51
CA ARG A 122 2.53 -4.68 -12.43
C ARG A 122 1.85 -3.79 -13.49
N ALA A 123 1.30 -2.67 -13.06
CA ALA A 123 0.55 -1.75 -13.90
C ALA A 123 1.46 -0.85 -14.75
N TRP A 124 2.64 -0.52 -14.25
CA TRP A 124 3.58 0.39 -14.92
C TRP A 124 4.72 -0.31 -15.66
N TRP A 125 4.85 -1.64 -15.53
CA TRP A 125 5.90 -2.43 -16.18
C TRP A 125 5.94 -2.21 -17.69
N LYS A 126 4.82 -2.44 -18.38
CA LYS A 126 4.76 -2.27 -19.83
C LYS A 126 4.75 -0.78 -20.24
N PRO A 127 3.86 0.09 -19.70
CA PRO A 127 3.79 1.48 -20.15
C PRO A 127 5.10 2.26 -19.99
N LEU A 128 5.83 2.07 -18.89
CA LEU A 128 7.09 2.79 -18.69
C LEU A 128 8.23 2.24 -19.54
N ARG A 129 8.20 0.94 -19.84
CA ARG A 129 9.17 0.39 -20.77
C ARG A 129 8.99 0.94 -22.18
N GLU A 130 7.75 1.02 -22.64
CA GLU A 130 7.40 1.64 -23.92
C GLU A 130 7.76 3.14 -23.94
N ALA A 131 7.52 3.86 -22.84
CA ALA A 131 7.89 5.27 -22.71
C ALA A 131 9.41 5.48 -22.80
N GLY A 132 10.22 4.63 -22.13
CA GLY A 132 11.68 4.67 -22.19
C GLY A 132 12.22 4.34 -23.58
N ALA A 133 11.71 3.26 -24.18
CA ALA A 133 12.12 2.83 -25.52
C ALA A 133 11.80 3.89 -26.59
N SER A 134 10.62 4.51 -26.52
CA SER A 134 10.21 5.58 -27.43
C SER A 134 11.12 6.81 -27.32
N ALA A 135 11.44 7.24 -26.09
CA ALA A 135 12.37 8.35 -25.85
C ALA A 135 13.79 8.03 -26.38
N ARG A 136 14.30 6.82 -26.13
CA ARG A 136 15.58 6.33 -26.67
C ARG A 136 15.60 6.38 -28.21
N ALA A 137 14.53 5.93 -28.86
CA ALA A 137 14.44 5.94 -30.31
C ALA A 137 14.47 7.37 -30.89
N MET A 138 13.83 8.34 -30.24
CA MET A 138 13.88 9.75 -30.67
C MET A 138 15.29 10.35 -30.52
N LEU A 139 16.01 10.00 -29.46
CA LEU A 139 17.42 10.40 -29.28
C LEU A 139 18.32 9.80 -30.36
N VAL A 140 18.13 8.51 -30.68
CA VAL A 140 18.84 7.83 -31.76
C VAL A 140 18.54 8.49 -33.12
N GLN A 141 17.28 8.82 -33.41
CA GLN A 141 16.90 9.53 -34.63
C GLN A 141 17.57 10.90 -34.73
N ALA A 142 17.61 11.66 -33.63
CA ALA A 142 18.28 12.96 -33.60
C ALA A 142 19.79 12.84 -33.89
N ALA A 143 20.47 11.89 -33.25
CA ALA A 143 21.89 11.65 -33.48
C ALA A 143 22.17 11.18 -34.92
N ALA A 144 21.39 10.22 -35.41
CA ALA A 144 21.50 9.69 -36.77
C ALA A 144 21.28 10.78 -37.83
N ALA A 145 20.32 11.68 -37.62
CA ALA A 145 20.07 12.82 -38.48
C ALA A 145 21.25 13.82 -38.49
N GLN A 146 21.84 14.14 -37.33
CA GLN A 146 23.04 14.99 -37.24
C GLN A 146 24.24 14.34 -37.95
N TRP A 147 24.35 13.03 -37.87
CA TRP A 147 25.46 12.27 -38.42
C TRP A 147 25.30 11.83 -39.86
N GLN A 148 24.10 12.01 -40.43
CA GLN A 148 23.69 11.53 -41.75
C GLN A 148 23.91 10.02 -41.92
N VAL A 149 23.48 9.24 -40.93
CA VAL A 149 23.55 7.76 -40.94
C VAL A 149 22.19 7.14 -40.68
N GLU A 150 22.06 5.85 -40.93
CA GLU A 150 20.84 5.10 -40.61
C GLU A 150 20.67 4.94 -39.08
N PRO A 151 19.49 5.19 -38.49
CA PRO A 151 19.25 4.99 -37.06
C PRO A 151 19.61 3.57 -36.58
N ALA A 152 19.38 2.55 -37.41
CA ALA A 152 19.70 1.16 -37.12
C ALA A 152 21.21 0.87 -36.98
N SER A 153 22.08 1.79 -37.44
CA SER A 153 23.54 1.69 -37.26
C SER A 153 24.03 2.26 -35.92
N CYS A 154 23.13 2.86 -35.14
CA CYS A 154 23.43 3.46 -33.84
C CYS A 154 22.99 2.56 -32.69
N THR A 155 23.76 2.56 -31.60
CA THR A 155 23.41 1.93 -30.33
C THR A 155 23.39 2.95 -29.21
N THR A 156 22.88 2.58 -28.05
CA THR A 156 22.82 3.45 -26.86
C THR A 156 23.43 2.78 -25.66
N SER A 157 24.06 3.57 -24.80
CA SER A 157 24.56 3.12 -23.50
C SER A 157 24.82 4.31 -22.59
N LYS A 158 24.41 4.23 -21.32
CA LYS A 158 24.73 5.22 -20.28
C LYS A 158 24.48 6.68 -20.70
N GLY A 159 23.33 6.95 -21.29
CA GLY A 159 22.91 8.29 -21.69
C GLY A 159 23.65 8.81 -22.92
N GLU A 160 24.22 7.95 -23.75
CA GLU A 160 24.89 8.30 -25.00
C GLU A 160 24.29 7.52 -26.17
N VAL A 161 24.22 8.16 -27.35
CA VAL A 161 24.06 7.47 -28.63
C VAL A 161 25.45 7.28 -29.25
N ILE A 162 25.70 6.11 -29.83
CA ILE A 162 27.00 5.67 -30.35
C ILE A 162 26.82 5.15 -31.78
N HIS A 163 27.57 5.68 -32.75
CA HIS A 163 27.64 5.13 -34.11
C HIS A 163 28.91 4.31 -34.28
N ALA A 164 28.79 2.99 -34.13
CA ALA A 164 29.90 2.05 -34.02
C ALA A 164 30.90 2.13 -35.19
N ALA A 165 30.43 2.25 -36.43
CA ALA A 165 31.29 2.27 -37.61
C ALA A 165 32.22 3.50 -37.66
N SER A 166 31.81 4.62 -37.06
CA SER A 166 32.63 5.86 -37.03
C SER A 166 33.28 6.15 -35.68
N GLY A 167 32.85 5.48 -34.61
CA GLY A 167 33.24 5.80 -33.24
C GLY A 167 32.63 7.10 -32.66
N ARG A 168 31.82 7.85 -33.42
CA ARG A 168 31.14 9.07 -32.95
C ARG A 168 30.16 8.76 -31.81
N LYS A 169 30.08 9.69 -30.86
CA LYS A 169 29.17 9.65 -29.71
C LYS A 169 28.57 11.01 -29.45
N LEU A 170 27.32 11.04 -28.97
CA LEU A 170 26.64 12.24 -28.48
C LEU A 170 25.89 11.87 -27.21
N GLY A 171 26.07 12.69 -26.16
CA GLY A 171 25.30 12.56 -24.93
C GLY A 171 23.84 12.96 -25.14
N TYR A 172 22.94 12.42 -24.32
CA TYR A 172 21.52 12.74 -24.41
C TYR A 172 21.22 14.23 -24.17
N GLY A 173 22.04 14.92 -23.36
CA GLY A 173 21.90 16.37 -23.18
C GLY A 173 22.18 17.18 -24.44
N GLU A 174 23.19 16.77 -25.23
CA GLU A 174 23.52 17.39 -26.52
C GLU A 174 22.42 17.13 -27.57
N LEU A 175 21.68 16.04 -27.40
CA LEU A 175 20.60 15.63 -28.31
C LEU A 175 19.23 16.16 -27.92
N ALA A 176 19.03 16.58 -26.66
CA ALA A 176 17.71 16.87 -26.08
C ALA A 176 16.86 17.80 -26.97
N LEU A 177 17.41 18.96 -27.35
CA LEU A 177 16.70 19.93 -28.18
C LEU A 177 16.35 19.39 -29.57
N ALA A 178 17.28 18.68 -30.21
CA ALA A 178 17.07 18.10 -31.54
C ALA A 178 16.07 16.92 -31.50
N ALA A 179 16.08 16.13 -30.42
CA ALA A 179 15.20 15.01 -30.21
C ALA A 179 13.73 15.43 -30.02
N GLN A 180 13.47 16.60 -29.43
CA GLN A 180 12.11 17.13 -29.22
C GLN A 180 11.34 17.38 -30.52
N SER A 181 12.07 17.63 -31.61
CA SER A 181 11.49 17.85 -32.93
C SER A 181 11.29 16.54 -33.71
N GLN A 182 11.71 15.40 -33.17
CA GLN A 182 11.47 14.09 -33.77
C GLN A 182 10.03 13.64 -33.55
N THR A 183 9.55 12.79 -34.45
CA THR A 183 8.24 12.14 -34.27
C THR A 183 8.44 10.84 -33.50
N PRO A 184 7.76 10.63 -32.36
CA PRO A 184 7.81 9.36 -31.65
C PRO A 184 7.45 8.19 -32.57
N PRO A 185 8.26 7.13 -32.65
CA PRO A 185 7.92 5.98 -33.48
C PRO A 185 6.70 5.25 -32.90
N LYS A 186 5.88 4.65 -33.77
CA LYS A 186 4.64 3.98 -33.36
C LYS A 186 4.87 2.61 -32.69
N ASP A 187 5.87 1.86 -33.15
CA ASP A 187 6.14 0.49 -32.72
C ASP A 187 7.62 0.34 -32.35
N VAL A 188 7.99 0.80 -31.15
CA VAL A 188 9.37 0.66 -30.67
C VAL A 188 9.51 -0.62 -29.84
N PRO A 189 10.40 -1.55 -30.21
CA PRO A 189 10.66 -2.73 -29.40
C PRO A 189 11.26 -2.32 -28.05
N VAL A 190 10.72 -2.91 -26.98
CA VAL A 190 11.33 -2.90 -25.65
C VAL A 190 12.45 -3.94 -25.60
N LYS A 191 13.43 -3.77 -24.70
CA LYS A 191 14.56 -4.69 -24.56
C LYS A 191 14.12 -6.14 -24.25
N ASP A 192 14.93 -7.12 -24.63
CA ASP A 192 14.78 -8.48 -24.11
C ASP A 192 15.28 -8.51 -22.65
N PRO A 193 14.62 -9.20 -21.71
CA PRO A 193 15.11 -9.32 -20.34
C PRO A 193 16.56 -9.78 -20.19
N LYS A 194 17.10 -10.55 -21.15
CA LYS A 194 18.51 -10.96 -21.14
C LYS A 194 19.48 -9.80 -21.36
N ASP A 195 19.01 -8.70 -21.95
CA ASP A 195 19.79 -7.50 -22.28
C ASP A 195 19.67 -6.43 -21.17
N PHE A 196 18.99 -6.73 -20.06
CA PHE A 196 18.89 -5.82 -18.94
C PHE A 196 20.22 -5.65 -18.20
N VAL A 197 20.54 -4.40 -17.85
CA VAL A 197 21.77 -4.03 -17.12
C VAL A 197 21.51 -3.42 -15.74
N LEU A 198 20.34 -2.82 -15.53
CA LEU A 198 19.85 -2.26 -14.27
C LEU A 198 18.83 -3.19 -13.60
N ILE A 199 17.82 -3.65 -14.34
CA ILE A 199 16.76 -4.52 -13.81
C ILE A 199 17.38 -5.86 -13.36
N GLY A 200 17.01 -6.30 -12.16
CA GLY A 200 17.58 -7.50 -11.53
C GLY A 200 18.81 -7.22 -10.67
N GLN A 201 19.37 -6.01 -10.70
CA GLN A 201 20.48 -5.61 -9.84
C GLN A 201 19.99 -5.04 -8.51
N PRO A 202 20.70 -5.30 -7.39
CA PRO A 202 20.36 -4.76 -6.07
C PRO A 202 20.83 -3.29 -5.95
N LEU A 203 20.25 -2.41 -6.77
CA LEU A 203 20.62 -0.99 -6.76
C LEU A 203 20.19 -0.32 -5.44
N LYS A 204 21.05 0.55 -4.91
CA LYS A 204 20.73 1.35 -3.72
C LYS A 204 19.59 2.30 -4.03
N ARG A 205 18.75 2.56 -3.02
CA ARG A 205 17.58 3.42 -3.21
C ARG A 205 17.97 4.88 -3.42
N LEU A 206 17.29 5.52 -4.36
CA LEU A 206 17.49 6.93 -4.70
C LEU A 206 17.18 7.87 -3.53
N ASP A 207 16.25 7.48 -2.66
CA ASP A 207 15.75 8.29 -1.55
C ASP A 207 16.48 8.03 -0.21
N THR A 208 17.35 7.01 -0.11
CA THR A 208 18.05 6.70 1.15
C THR A 208 19.00 7.81 1.62
N PRO A 209 19.85 8.42 0.77
CA PRO A 209 20.79 9.44 1.22
C PRO A 209 20.13 10.60 1.98
N ASP A 210 18.97 11.06 1.52
CA ASP A 210 18.24 12.17 2.16
C ASP A 210 17.42 11.73 3.37
N LYS A 211 17.03 10.46 3.45
CA LYS A 211 16.35 9.89 4.63
C LYS A 211 17.28 9.80 5.83
N VAL A 212 18.55 9.46 5.62
CA VAL A 212 19.50 9.22 6.72
C VAL A 212 20.16 10.50 7.26
N ASN A 213 20.01 11.63 6.58
CA ASN A 213 20.58 12.92 6.99
C ASN A 213 19.51 13.98 7.35
N GLY A 214 18.23 13.61 7.34
CA GLY A 214 17.12 14.50 7.71
C GLY A 214 16.71 15.53 6.64
N LYS A 215 17.17 15.40 5.39
CA LYS A 215 16.78 16.29 4.28
C LYS A 215 15.44 15.94 3.66
N VAL A 216 14.95 14.70 3.82
CA VAL A 216 13.62 14.34 3.34
C VAL A 216 12.56 15.16 4.07
N VAL A 217 11.56 15.60 3.31
CA VAL A 217 10.42 16.36 3.79
C VAL A 217 9.17 15.51 3.61
N TYR A 218 8.58 15.12 4.73
CA TYR A 218 7.30 14.44 4.80
C TYR A 218 6.16 15.47 4.83
N GLY A 219 4.91 15.00 4.70
CA GLY A 219 3.73 15.90 4.75
C GLY A 219 3.70 16.72 6.05
N ILE A 220 4.06 16.09 7.17
CA ILE A 220 4.09 16.75 8.48
C ILE A 220 5.19 17.80 8.59
N ASP A 221 6.21 17.76 7.75
CA ASP A 221 7.34 18.67 7.83
C ASP A 221 7.01 20.03 7.21
N ALA A 222 6.10 20.14 6.24
CA ALA A 222 5.84 21.37 5.48
C ALA A 222 5.73 22.65 6.35
N ILE A 223 6.57 23.67 6.12
CA ILE A 223 6.59 24.93 6.86
C ILE A 223 6.33 26.08 5.90
N LEU A 224 5.26 26.84 6.15
CA LEU A 224 4.92 28.02 5.35
C LEU A 224 5.09 29.31 6.16
N PRO A 225 5.42 30.44 5.50
CA PRO A 225 5.41 31.75 6.14
C PRO A 225 4.06 32.04 6.80
N ASN A 226 4.09 32.53 8.03
CA ASN A 226 2.91 32.85 8.86
C ASN A 226 1.96 31.66 9.13
N MET A 227 2.41 30.41 8.94
CA MET A 227 1.61 29.23 9.26
C MET A 227 1.32 29.13 10.77
N LYS A 228 0.15 28.58 11.10
CA LYS A 228 -0.23 28.15 12.46
C LYS A 228 -0.43 26.64 12.51
N ILE A 229 -0.49 26.09 13.71
CA ILE A 229 -0.71 24.65 13.92
C ILE A 229 -2.04 24.45 14.62
N ALA A 230 -2.83 23.49 14.15
CA ALA A 230 -4.06 23.07 14.79
C ALA A 230 -3.92 21.66 15.37
N ALA A 231 -4.33 21.50 16.63
CA ALA A 231 -4.61 20.20 17.23
C ALA A 231 -6.12 19.97 17.20
N ILE A 232 -6.55 18.78 16.83
CA ILE A 232 -7.96 18.39 16.69
C ILE A 232 -8.33 17.37 17.76
N ALA A 233 -9.56 17.43 18.26
CA ALA A 233 -10.23 16.36 18.99
C ALA A 233 -11.53 16.02 18.25
N ASN A 234 -11.68 14.77 17.84
CA ASN A 234 -12.91 14.28 17.23
C ASN A 234 -13.88 13.77 18.30
N CYS A 235 -15.16 13.67 17.95
CA CYS A 235 -16.14 13.07 18.84
C CYS A 235 -15.72 11.63 19.15
N PRO A 236 -15.54 11.28 20.43
CA PRO A 236 -14.96 10.00 20.80
C PRO A 236 -15.88 8.80 20.52
N VAL A 237 -17.14 9.05 20.16
CA VAL A 237 -18.11 8.04 19.72
C VAL A 237 -18.40 8.25 18.24
N PHE A 238 -18.14 7.23 17.41
CA PHE A 238 -18.38 7.32 15.97
C PHE A 238 -19.83 7.65 15.63
N GLY A 239 -20.01 8.63 14.76
CA GLY A 239 -21.33 9.15 14.37
C GLY A 239 -21.96 10.10 15.40
N GLY A 240 -21.29 10.38 16.52
CA GLY A 240 -21.65 11.45 17.44
C GLY A 240 -21.32 12.83 16.89
N LYS A 241 -21.74 13.87 17.61
CA LYS A 241 -21.59 15.28 17.22
C LYS A 241 -21.02 16.12 18.36
N VAL A 242 -20.46 17.28 18.02
CA VAL A 242 -20.18 18.32 19.01
C VAL A 242 -21.50 18.83 19.60
N GLY A 243 -21.56 18.93 20.92
CA GLY A 243 -22.62 19.61 21.65
C GLY A 243 -22.20 21.04 21.99
N ASN A 244 -22.14 21.36 23.28
CA ASN A 244 -21.66 22.66 23.74
C ASN A 244 -20.13 22.68 23.86
N VAL A 245 -19.52 23.84 23.57
CA VAL A 245 -18.07 24.06 23.74
C VAL A 245 -17.86 25.33 24.56
N ASP A 246 -17.28 25.20 25.74
CA ASP A 246 -16.74 26.34 26.51
C ASP A 246 -15.25 26.48 26.23
N ASP A 247 -14.92 27.52 25.46
CA ASP A 247 -13.56 27.84 25.02
C ASP A 247 -12.85 28.89 25.89
N SER A 248 -13.50 29.37 26.96
CA SER A 248 -13.02 30.52 27.74
C SER A 248 -11.66 30.29 28.39
N ALA A 249 -11.35 29.06 28.80
CA ALA A 249 -10.05 28.68 29.35
C ALA A 249 -9.00 28.50 28.25
N ALA A 250 -9.36 27.91 27.11
CA ALA A 250 -8.46 27.72 25.98
C ALA A 250 -8.00 29.05 25.38
N MET A 251 -8.90 30.02 25.24
CA MET A 251 -8.57 31.36 24.70
C MET A 251 -7.65 32.18 25.61
N LYS A 252 -7.44 31.77 26.88
CA LYS A 252 -6.46 32.38 27.80
C LYS A 252 -5.07 31.76 27.68
N VAL A 253 -4.92 30.62 27.01
CA VAL A 253 -3.62 29.99 26.81
C VAL A 253 -2.79 30.81 25.83
N ALA A 254 -1.60 31.23 26.26
CA ALA A 254 -0.70 32.02 25.42
C ALA A 254 -0.39 31.30 24.11
N GLY A 255 -0.53 32.02 22.99
CA GLY A 255 -0.32 31.49 21.65
C GLY A 255 -1.53 30.79 21.02
N VAL A 256 -2.64 30.60 21.74
CA VAL A 256 -3.92 30.18 21.14
C VAL A 256 -4.50 31.34 20.34
N ARG A 257 -4.95 31.05 19.12
CA ARG A 257 -5.46 32.04 18.17
C ARG A 257 -6.93 31.88 17.88
N LYS A 258 -7.41 30.64 17.78
CA LYS A 258 -8.81 30.37 17.45
C LYS A 258 -9.22 28.96 17.88
N VAL A 259 -10.47 28.82 18.31
CA VAL A 259 -11.15 27.54 18.43
C VAL A 259 -12.12 27.40 17.26
N VAL A 260 -12.06 26.27 16.57
CA VAL A 260 -12.92 25.94 15.43
C VAL A 260 -13.77 24.75 15.82
N VAL A 261 -15.08 24.92 15.74
CA VAL A 261 -16.06 23.87 15.99
C VAL A 261 -16.61 23.39 14.65
N LEU A 262 -16.45 22.09 14.37
CA LEU A 262 -17.08 21.38 13.26
C LEU A 262 -18.28 20.56 13.78
N ASP A 263 -18.98 19.86 12.90
CA ASP A 263 -20.14 19.04 13.28
C ASP A 263 -19.77 17.91 14.28
N ASP A 264 -18.61 17.29 14.08
CA ASP A 264 -18.14 16.09 14.77
C ASP A 264 -16.75 16.24 15.40
N ALA A 265 -16.14 17.43 15.34
CA ALA A 265 -14.80 17.67 15.88
C ALA A 265 -14.60 19.12 16.34
N VAL A 266 -13.65 19.33 17.24
CA VAL A 266 -13.18 20.65 17.65
C VAL A 266 -11.67 20.75 17.41
N ALA A 267 -11.22 21.86 16.84
CA ALA A 267 -9.81 22.12 16.61
C ALA A 267 -9.38 23.42 17.29
N VAL A 268 -8.19 23.41 17.91
CA VAL A 268 -7.57 24.62 18.47
C VAL A 268 -6.37 25.00 17.64
N ILE A 269 -6.41 26.20 17.07
CA ILE A 269 -5.33 26.79 16.28
C ILE A 269 -4.45 27.62 17.22
N GLY A 270 -3.15 27.35 17.21
CA GLY A 270 -2.14 28.12 17.94
C GLY A 270 -0.90 28.43 17.11
N ASP A 271 -0.06 29.34 17.61
CA ASP A 271 1.20 29.73 16.95
C ASP A 271 2.18 28.57 16.75
N HIS A 272 2.09 27.57 17.61
CA HIS A 272 2.89 26.36 17.58
C HIS A 272 2.12 25.20 18.22
N MET A 273 2.59 23.97 17.99
CA MET A 273 1.90 22.75 18.43
C MET A 273 1.61 22.73 19.93
N TRP A 274 2.53 23.23 20.76
CA TRP A 274 2.32 23.28 22.21
C TRP A 274 1.12 24.16 22.62
N ALA A 275 0.95 25.35 22.02
CA ALA A 275 -0.17 26.22 22.32
C ALA A 275 -1.49 25.61 21.86
N ALA A 276 -1.50 25.03 20.65
CA ALA A 276 -2.67 24.31 20.12
C ALA A 276 -3.09 23.15 21.04
N LYS A 277 -2.14 22.30 21.45
CA LYS A 277 -2.40 21.18 22.35
C LYS A 277 -2.87 21.65 23.73
N LYS A 278 -2.21 22.66 24.32
CA LYS A 278 -2.61 23.19 25.64
C LYS A 278 -3.96 23.89 25.61
N GLY A 279 -4.30 24.57 24.53
CA GLY A 279 -5.64 25.10 24.34
C GLY A 279 -6.68 23.99 24.21
N LEU A 280 -6.39 22.94 23.43
CA LEU A 280 -7.29 21.78 23.28
C LEU A 280 -7.53 21.08 24.62
N GLU A 281 -6.48 20.86 25.41
CA GLU A 281 -6.57 20.30 26.78
C GLU A 281 -7.41 21.18 27.74
N ALA A 282 -7.47 22.49 27.50
CA ALA A 282 -8.21 23.44 28.34
C ALA A 282 -9.68 23.60 27.91
N LEU A 283 -10.09 23.05 26.78
CA LEU A 283 -11.50 23.08 26.35
C LEU A 283 -12.37 22.22 27.25
N LYS A 284 -13.59 22.69 27.50
CA LYS A 284 -14.68 21.85 28.01
C LYS A 284 -15.62 21.57 26.86
N ILE A 285 -15.61 20.32 26.39
CA ILE A 285 -16.42 19.88 25.26
C ILE A 285 -17.48 18.92 25.78
N GLU A 286 -18.73 19.27 25.54
CA GLU A 286 -19.86 18.36 25.70
C GLU A 286 -20.12 17.68 24.35
N TRP A 287 -20.22 16.36 24.36
CA TRP A 287 -20.45 15.57 23.15
C TRP A 287 -21.88 15.05 23.12
N ASN A 288 -22.52 15.20 21.97
CA ASN A 288 -23.76 14.49 21.66
C ASN A 288 -23.38 13.13 21.06
N GLU A 289 -23.13 12.15 21.92
CA GLU A 289 -22.52 10.85 21.54
C GLU A 289 -23.38 9.99 20.60
N GLY A 290 -24.68 10.28 20.51
CA GLY A 290 -25.58 9.61 19.57
C GLY A 290 -25.85 8.13 19.91
N PRO A 291 -26.43 7.37 18.95
CA PRO A 291 -26.95 6.03 19.22
C PRO A 291 -25.87 4.97 19.47
N ASN A 292 -24.62 5.23 19.08
CA ASN A 292 -23.52 4.27 19.17
C ASN A 292 -22.81 4.27 20.53
N ALA A 293 -23.18 5.16 21.46
CA ALA A 293 -22.59 5.28 22.79
C ALA A 293 -22.76 4.04 23.70
N LYS A 294 -23.52 3.04 23.24
CA LYS A 294 -23.75 1.77 23.93
C LYS A 294 -23.06 0.58 23.28
N ILE A 295 -22.41 0.76 22.13
CA ILE A 295 -21.81 -0.33 21.36
C ILE A 295 -20.51 -0.78 22.02
N SER A 296 -20.35 -2.08 22.18
CA SER A 296 -19.12 -2.71 22.68
C SER A 296 -18.50 -3.64 21.63
N THR A 297 -17.24 -4.02 21.84
CA THR A 297 -16.56 -5.06 21.06
C THR A 297 -17.34 -6.37 21.05
N LYS A 298 -18.00 -6.70 22.17
CA LYS A 298 -18.82 -7.92 22.27
C LYS A 298 -20.01 -7.86 21.31
N ASP A 299 -20.71 -6.74 21.24
CA ASP A 299 -21.87 -6.56 20.35
C ASP A 299 -21.45 -6.70 18.88
N ILE A 300 -20.31 -6.09 18.51
CA ILE A 300 -19.76 -6.18 17.14
C ILE A 300 -19.46 -7.63 16.76
N TRP A 301 -18.83 -8.41 17.65
CA TRP A 301 -18.54 -9.81 17.39
C TRP A 301 -19.79 -10.67 17.32
N ASP A 302 -20.78 -10.43 18.19
CA ASP A 302 -22.02 -11.19 18.19
C ASP A 302 -22.85 -10.90 16.92
N ASP A 303 -22.89 -9.65 16.48
CA ASP A 303 -23.53 -9.25 15.22
C ASP A 303 -22.83 -9.89 14.01
N LEU A 304 -21.49 -9.91 13.99
CA LEU A 304 -20.73 -10.54 12.92
C LEU A 304 -20.94 -12.06 12.87
N ARG A 305 -20.96 -12.73 14.03
CA ARG A 305 -21.24 -14.17 14.13
C ARG A 305 -22.64 -14.48 13.62
N LYS A 306 -23.65 -13.71 14.04
CA LYS A 306 -25.03 -13.83 13.56
C LYS A 306 -25.13 -13.56 12.05
N ALA A 307 -24.38 -12.60 11.52
CA ALA A 307 -24.34 -12.36 10.08
C ALA A 307 -23.77 -13.57 9.32
N SER A 308 -22.70 -14.19 9.84
CA SER A 308 -22.04 -15.34 9.20
C SER A 308 -22.93 -16.58 9.03
N GLU A 309 -24.01 -16.70 9.81
CA GLU A 309 -24.98 -17.79 9.70
C GLU A 309 -25.84 -17.71 8.42
N LYS A 310 -25.95 -16.53 7.81
CA LYS A 310 -26.74 -16.33 6.59
C LYS A 310 -26.00 -16.85 5.36
N ASP A 311 -26.75 -17.16 4.30
CA ASP A 311 -26.17 -17.45 3.00
C ASP A 311 -25.51 -16.19 2.41
N GLY A 312 -24.36 -16.38 1.75
CA GLY A 312 -23.59 -15.29 1.15
C GLY A 312 -23.76 -15.17 -0.36
N ALA A 313 -23.33 -14.04 -0.91
CA ALA A 313 -23.15 -13.88 -2.34
C ALA A 313 -22.03 -14.81 -2.83
N ILE A 314 -22.27 -15.54 -3.91
CA ILE A 314 -21.30 -16.48 -4.46
C ILE A 314 -20.19 -15.70 -5.17
N ALA A 315 -18.96 -15.83 -4.67
CA ALA A 315 -17.77 -15.25 -5.29
C ALA A 315 -17.15 -16.22 -6.31
N LYS A 316 -17.10 -17.53 -6.00
CA LYS A 316 -16.57 -18.56 -6.90
C LYS A 316 -17.14 -19.95 -6.60
N SER A 317 -17.36 -20.73 -7.65
CA SER A 317 -17.74 -22.15 -7.57
C SER A 317 -17.00 -22.98 -8.60
N VAL A 318 -16.52 -24.15 -8.21
CA VAL A 318 -15.94 -25.19 -9.07
C VAL A 318 -16.45 -26.55 -8.59
N GLY A 319 -16.86 -27.42 -9.52
CA GLY A 319 -17.39 -28.74 -9.17
C GLY A 319 -18.76 -28.68 -8.47
N ASP A 320 -19.07 -29.73 -7.71
CA ASP A 320 -20.32 -29.88 -6.95
C ASP A 320 -20.02 -29.92 -5.45
N ILE A 321 -20.17 -28.76 -4.80
CA ILE A 321 -19.85 -28.60 -3.38
C ILE A 321 -20.75 -29.44 -2.49
N ALA A 322 -22.03 -29.61 -2.84
CA ALA A 322 -22.97 -30.39 -2.04
C ALA A 322 -22.58 -31.88 -2.06
N LYS A 323 -22.27 -32.41 -3.25
CA LYS A 323 -21.78 -33.79 -3.40
C LYS A 323 -20.45 -34.00 -2.68
N GLY A 324 -19.51 -33.06 -2.82
CA GLY A 324 -18.19 -33.17 -2.19
C GLY A 324 -18.26 -33.16 -0.66
N LEU A 325 -19.18 -32.40 -0.06
CA LEU A 325 -19.38 -32.35 1.39
C LEU A 325 -20.19 -33.53 1.98
N ALA A 326 -20.82 -34.35 1.13
CA ALA A 326 -21.72 -35.42 1.57
C ALA A 326 -20.98 -36.66 2.12
N SER A 327 -19.69 -36.83 1.84
CA SER A 327 -18.92 -38.03 2.20
C SER A 327 -17.50 -37.68 2.67
N GLY A 328 -16.89 -38.61 3.42
CA GLY A 328 -15.56 -38.42 4.00
C GLY A 328 -15.56 -37.77 5.39
N ASP A 329 -14.37 -37.58 5.94
CA ASP A 329 -14.20 -36.99 7.27
C ASP A 329 -14.42 -35.48 7.22
N LYS A 330 -15.40 -34.99 7.98
CA LYS A 330 -15.77 -33.57 8.02
C LYS A 330 -14.79 -32.74 8.85
N PHE A 331 -14.54 -31.52 8.39
CA PHE A 331 -13.81 -30.48 9.09
C PHE A 331 -14.62 -29.18 9.04
N GLU A 332 -14.84 -28.57 10.19
CA GLU A 332 -15.53 -27.30 10.32
C GLU A 332 -14.76 -26.42 11.30
N ALA A 333 -14.45 -25.19 10.88
CA ALA A 333 -13.72 -24.23 11.71
C ALA A 333 -14.13 -22.79 11.36
N SER A 334 -14.13 -21.94 12.39
CA SER A 334 -14.29 -20.49 12.24
C SER A 334 -13.04 -19.78 12.73
N PHE A 335 -12.59 -18.80 11.95
CA PHE A 335 -11.45 -17.94 12.24
C PHE A 335 -11.91 -16.50 12.43
N GLU A 336 -11.31 -15.77 13.37
CA GLU A 336 -11.74 -14.42 13.74
C GLU A 336 -10.53 -13.46 13.78
N LEU A 337 -10.63 -12.35 13.04
CA LEU A 337 -9.61 -11.31 12.98
C LEU A 337 -10.18 -9.96 13.45
N PRO A 338 -9.49 -9.22 14.35
CA PRO A 338 -10.04 -8.05 15.04
C PRO A 338 -9.99 -6.78 14.18
N PHE A 339 -10.39 -5.63 14.73
CA PHE A 339 -9.99 -4.35 14.14
C PHE A 339 -8.49 -4.12 14.31
N LEU A 340 -7.84 -3.50 13.32
CA LEU A 340 -6.46 -3.04 13.43
C LEU A 340 -6.35 -1.56 13.03
N ALA A 341 -5.55 -0.82 13.79
CA ALA A 341 -5.07 0.49 13.39
C ALA A 341 -3.85 0.34 12.47
N HIS A 342 -3.64 1.33 11.62
CA HIS A 342 -2.48 1.44 10.73
C HIS A 342 -1.23 1.81 11.49
N ALA A 343 -1.40 2.72 12.45
CA ALA A 343 -0.37 3.23 13.34
C ALA A 343 0.94 3.61 12.61
N SER A 344 0.82 4.36 11.50
CA SER A 344 1.97 4.93 10.77
C SER A 344 2.89 5.70 11.70
N MET A 345 4.20 5.76 11.42
CA MET A 345 5.13 6.49 12.30
C MET A 345 4.88 8.01 12.24
N GLU A 346 4.61 8.53 11.06
CA GLU A 346 4.05 9.88 10.87
C GLU A 346 2.55 9.85 11.17
N PRO A 347 2.06 10.58 12.19
CA PRO A 347 0.64 10.74 12.43
C PRO A 347 -0.05 11.48 11.29
N ILE A 348 -1.35 11.25 11.14
CA ILE A 348 -2.15 11.90 10.11
C ILE A 348 -2.14 13.42 10.27
N ASN A 349 -1.92 14.10 9.14
CA ASN A 349 -1.75 15.54 9.07
C ASN A 349 -2.06 16.08 7.67
N ALA A 350 -2.38 17.37 7.60
CA ALA A 350 -2.36 18.13 6.36
C ALA A 350 -2.10 19.60 6.65
N THR A 351 -1.24 20.21 5.83
CA THR A 351 -1.08 21.68 5.81
C THR A 351 -1.94 22.24 4.69
N VAL A 352 -2.76 23.24 5.00
CA VAL A 352 -3.75 23.79 4.07
C VAL A 352 -3.79 25.30 4.16
N HIS A 353 -3.87 25.98 3.01
CA HIS A 353 -4.23 27.39 2.92
C HIS A 353 -5.42 27.57 1.98
N VAL A 354 -6.56 27.99 2.53
CA VAL A 354 -7.75 28.31 1.75
C VAL A 354 -7.85 29.82 1.57
N ARG A 355 -8.03 30.25 0.32
CA ARG A 355 -8.24 31.62 -0.11
C ARG A 355 -9.54 31.70 -0.93
N PRO A 356 -10.10 32.89 -1.18
CA PRO A 356 -11.32 33.03 -1.98
C PRO A 356 -11.23 32.41 -3.38
N ASP A 357 -10.03 32.35 -3.96
CA ASP A 357 -9.78 31.95 -5.34
C ASP A 357 -8.92 30.68 -5.49
N ALA A 358 -8.44 30.09 -4.38
CA ALA A 358 -7.55 28.94 -4.39
C ALA A 358 -7.55 28.15 -3.06
N CYS A 359 -7.30 26.85 -3.13
CA CYS A 359 -7.00 25.99 -1.98
C CYS A 359 -5.68 25.26 -2.24
N GLU A 360 -4.70 25.43 -1.36
CA GLU A 360 -3.37 24.84 -1.53
C GLU A 360 -3.07 23.92 -0.36
N ILE A 361 -2.57 22.71 -0.67
CA ILE A 361 -2.44 21.61 0.29
C ILE A 361 -1.04 21.01 0.19
N TRP A 362 -0.39 20.79 1.33
CA TRP A 362 0.84 20.02 1.46
C TRP A 362 0.58 18.81 2.32
N THR A 363 0.70 17.62 1.74
CA THR A 363 0.47 16.36 2.43
C THR A 363 1.13 15.19 1.69
N GLY A 364 1.37 14.10 2.39
CA GLY A 364 1.69 12.82 1.78
C GLY A 364 0.43 11.97 1.66
N THR A 365 -0.08 11.76 0.45
CA THR A 365 -1.27 10.93 0.17
C THR A 365 -0.98 9.85 -0.87
N GLN A 366 -1.74 8.75 -0.85
CA GLN A 366 -1.67 7.71 -1.88
C GLN A 366 -2.64 7.96 -3.06
N ILE A 367 -3.50 8.99 -2.98
CA ILE A 367 -4.65 9.23 -3.88
C ILE A 367 -4.78 10.72 -4.25
N MET A 368 -3.77 11.25 -4.94
CA MET A 368 -3.63 12.70 -5.21
C MET A 368 -4.86 13.35 -5.86
N THR A 369 -5.41 12.75 -6.92
CA THR A 369 -6.55 13.31 -7.67
C THR A 369 -7.86 13.22 -6.88
N ARG A 370 -8.03 12.19 -6.05
CA ARG A 370 -9.17 12.09 -5.13
C ARG A 370 -9.06 13.12 -4.00
N VAL A 371 -7.86 13.31 -3.42
CA VAL A 371 -7.62 14.38 -2.45
C VAL A 371 -7.93 15.75 -3.04
N GLN A 372 -7.49 16.03 -4.27
CA GLN A 372 -7.78 17.29 -4.96
C GLN A 372 -9.30 17.52 -5.12
N SER A 373 -10.03 16.51 -5.59
CA SER A 373 -11.47 16.64 -5.82
C SER A 373 -12.29 16.73 -4.52
N GLU A 374 -11.94 15.98 -3.47
CA GLU A 374 -12.61 16.08 -2.17
C GLU A 374 -12.28 17.40 -1.44
N ALA A 375 -11.04 17.88 -1.56
CA ALA A 375 -10.68 19.21 -1.07
C ALA A 375 -11.44 20.32 -1.80
N ALA A 376 -11.64 20.22 -3.12
CA ALA A 376 -12.41 21.19 -3.90
C ALA A 376 -13.85 21.28 -3.38
N LYS A 377 -14.50 20.14 -3.15
CA LYS A 377 -15.84 20.06 -2.55
C LYS A 377 -15.87 20.69 -1.15
N ALA A 378 -14.90 20.36 -0.28
CA ALA A 378 -14.82 20.90 1.06
C ALA A 378 -14.58 22.42 1.06
N ALA A 379 -13.73 22.90 0.16
CA ALA A 379 -13.43 24.32 -0.04
C ALA A 379 -14.62 25.09 -0.64
N GLY A 380 -15.46 24.43 -1.44
CA GLY A 380 -16.47 25.10 -2.26
C GLY A 380 -15.85 25.79 -3.47
N LEU A 381 -14.77 25.24 -4.00
CA LEU A 381 -14.01 25.76 -5.14
C LEU A 381 -14.05 24.77 -6.32
N PRO A 382 -13.85 25.24 -7.56
CA PRO A 382 -13.57 24.36 -8.70
C PRO A 382 -12.26 23.57 -8.50
N VAL A 383 -12.17 22.37 -9.10
CA VAL A 383 -11.02 21.45 -8.92
C VAL A 383 -9.71 22.08 -9.39
N GLU A 384 -9.75 22.86 -10.48
CA GLU A 384 -8.60 23.58 -11.04
C GLU A 384 -8.06 24.69 -10.13
N LYS A 385 -8.80 25.08 -9.09
CA LYS A 385 -8.36 26.02 -8.05
C LYS A 385 -7.73 25.31 -6.84
N VAL A 386 -7.64 23.98 -6.88
CA VAL A 386 -7.03 23.19 -5.81
C VAL A 386 -5.65 22.68 -6.25
N ILE A 387 -4.64 23.05 -5.50
CA ILE A 387 -3.24 22.65 -5.70
C ILE A 387 -2.87 21.66 -4.61
N VAL A 388 -2.33 20.50 -4.99
CA VAL A 388 -1.88 19.45 -4.05
C VAL A 388 -0.39 19.23 -4.25
N ASN A 389 0.40 19.65 -3.26
CA ASN A 389 1.85 19.47 -3.18
C ASN A 389 2.14 18.14 -2.48
N GLN A 390 2.38 17.10 -3.29
CA GLN A 390 2.68 15.75 -2.82
C GLN A 390 4.03 15.70 -2.10
N HIS A 391 4.03 15.11 -0.92
CA HIS A 391 5.23 14.83 -0.14
C HIS A 391 5.47 13.32 0.02
N LEU A 392 6.65 12.94 0.55
CA LEU A 392 6.89 11.57 1.01
C LEU A 392 6.03 11.24 2.24
N LEU A 393 5.78 9.95 2.46
CA LEU A 393 4.93 9.45 3.56
C LEU A 393 5.79 8.75 4.61
N GLY A 394 5.60 9.08 5.89
CA GLY A 394 6.18 8.35 7.03
C GLY A 394 5.38 7.09 7.39
N GLY A 395 5.08 6.28 6.37
CA GLY A 395 4.15 5.16 6.42
C GLY A 395 2.76 5.55 5.89
N GLY A 396 2.13 4.62 5.15
CA GLY A 396 0.76 4.76 4.66
C GLY A 396 -0.09 3.57 5.05
N PHE A 397 0.39 2.37 4.74
CA PHE A 397 -0.19 1.08 5.16
C PHE A 397 -1.69 0.90 4.86
N GLY A 398 -2.28 1.72 3.99
CA GLY A 398 -3.73 1.75 3.76
C GLY A 398 -4.41 3.03 4.27
N ARG A 399 -3.97 3.58 5.41
CA ARG A 399 -4.54 4.79 6.03
C ARG A 399 -4.64 5.98 5.07
N LYS A 400 -3.61 6.15 4.24
CA LYS A 400 -3.44 7.31 3.34
C LYS A 400 -4.08 7.09 1.96
N LEU A 401 -4.89 6.04 1.82
CA LEU A 401 -5.88 5.87 0.74
C LEU A 401 -7.21 6.56 1.05
N GLU A 402 -7.33 7.21 2.20
CA GLU A 402 -8.49 8.00 2.60
C GLU A 402 -8.23 9.50 2.44
N PRO A 403 -9.23 10.30 2.00
CA PRO A 403 -9.10 11.76 1.88
C PRO A 403 -9.61 12.52 3.11
N ASP A 404 -10.13 11.81 4.12
CA ASP A 404 -10.84 12.32 5.29
C ASP A 404 -10.05 13.40 6.05
N MET A 405 -8.75 13.17 6.27
CA MET A 405 -7.87 14.10 6.97
C MET A 405 -7.72 15.43 6.25
N VAL A 406 -7.65 15.42 4.90
CA VAL A 406 -7.56 16.63 4.10
C VAL A 406 -8.89 17.36 4.12
N VAL A 407 -10.01 16.64 4.03
CA VAL A 407 -11.35 17.24 4.12
C VAL A 407 -11.54 17.97 5.45
N ALA A 408 -11.18 17.33 6.57
CA ALA A 408 -11.24 17.96 7.89
C ALA A 408 -10.30 19.17 7.98
N ALA A 409 -9.06 19.05 7.49
CA ALA A 409 -8.11 20.15 7.50
C ALA A 409 -8.56 21.36 6.65
N VAL A 410 -9.16 21.12 5.48
CA VAL A 410 -9.76 22.17 4.64
C VAL A 410 -10.90 22.86 5.38
N LYS A 411 -11.81 22.10 6.01
CA LYS A 411 -12.91 22.69 6.80
C LYS A 411 -12.42 23.60 7.93
N ILE A 412 -11.31 23.23 8.59
CA ILE A 412 -10.66 24.04 9.63
C ILE A 412 -9.99 25.27 9.01
N ALA A 413 -9.18 25.10 7.97
CA ALA A 413 -8.44 26.17 7.32
C ALA A 413 -9.35 27.24 6.69
N LYS A 414 -10.55 26.87 6.24
CA LYS A 414 -11.59 27.83 5.75
C LYS A 414 -11.98 28.88 6.77
N GLN A 415 -11.74 28.65 8.06
CA GLN A 415 -12.14 29.56 9.13
C GLN A 415 -11.12 30.68 9.38
N VAL A 416 -10.00 30.70 8.68
CA VAL A 416 -8.89 31.66 8.88
C VAL A 416 -8.28 32.07 7.54
N ASP A 417 -7.50 33.15 7.53
CA ASP A 417 -6.88 33.74 6.33
C ASP A 417 -5.40 33.33 6.12
N TYR A 418 -4.81 32.62 7.09
CA TYR A 418 -3.43 32.13 7.06
C TYR A 418 -3.34 30.60 6.87
N PRO A 419 -2.19 30.06 6.43
CA PRO A 419 -1.98 28.61 6.34
C PRO A 419 -2.08 27.92 7.71
N VAL A 420 -2.70 26.75 7.76
CA VAL A 420 -2.84 25.93 8.98
C VAL A 420 -2.36 24.51 8.72
N LYS A 421 -1.44 24.03 9.55
CA LYS A 421 -1.09 22.61 9.66
C LYS A 421 -1.96 21.94 10.70
N VAL A 422 -2.89 21.10 10.26
CA VAL A 422 -3.74 20.31 11.15
C VAL A 422 -3.07 18.97 11.43
N ILE A 423 -2.91 18.64 12.71
CA ILE A 423 -2.23 17.42 13.16
C ILE A 423 -3.18 16.65 14.09
N TRP A 424 -3.38 15.38 13.78
CA TRP A 424 -3.93 14.41 14.73
C TRP A 424 -2.78 14.02 15.64
N THR A 425 -3.00 14.16 16.95
CA THR A 425 -2.08 13.57 17.93
C THR A 425 -2.04 12.05 17.71
N ARG A 426 -1.03 11.35 18.24
CA ARG A 426 -0.98 9.89 18.11
C ARG A 426 -2.24 9.24 18.69
N GLU A 427 -2.72 9.77 19.79
CA GLU A 427 -3.95 9.37 20.46
C GLU A 427 -5.16 9.50 19.54
N GLU A 428 -5.32 10.67 18.93
CA GLU A 428 -6.40 10.92 17.98
C GLU A 428 -6.29 10.09 16.70
N ASP A 429 -5.07 9.87 16.19
CA ASP A 429 -4.81 9.08 14.99
C ASP A 429 -5.16 7.60 15.21
N ILE A 430 -4.85 7.03 16.39
CA ILE A 430 -5.24 5.65 16.73
C ILE A 430 -6.72 5.55 17.04
N GLN A 431 -7.32 6.51 17.75
CA GLN A 431 -8.72 6.45 18.19
C GLN A 431 -9.73 6.79 17.09
N HIS A 432 -9.29 7.51 16.05
CA HIS A 432 -10.12 7.90 14.90
C HIS A 432 -9.50 7.44 13.58
N ASP A 433 -8.85 6.28 13.59
CA ASP A 433 -8.39 5.61 12.38
C ASP A 433 -9.59 5.16 11.51
N VAL A 434 -9.29 4.80 10.27
CA VAL A 434 -10.16 3.99 9.42
C VAL A 434 -9.63 2.56 9.50
N TYR A 435 -10.25 1.73 10.33
CA TYR A 435 -9.66 0.46 10.77
C TYR A 435 -9.70 -0.64 9.70
N ARG A 436 -8.75 -1.58 9.77
CA ARG A 436 -8.94 -2.89 9.14
C ARG A 436 -10.21 -3.52 9.70
N PRO A 437 -11.18 -4.00 8.90
CA PRO A 437 -12.40 -4.59 9.40
C PRO A 437 -12.17 -5.79 10.32
N VAL A 438 -13.15 -6.05 11.20
CA VAL A 438 -13.32 -7.39 11.77
C VAL A 438 -13.75 -8.37 10.66
N TYR A 439 -13.20 -9.59 10.71
CA TYR A 439 -13.60 -10.66 9.80
C TYR A 439 -13.91 -11.94 10.58
N ARG A 440 -14.90 -12.67 10.08
CA ARG A 440 -15.19 -14.04 10.49
C ARG A 440 -15.22 -14.94 9.26
N ASP A 441 -14.36 -15.95 9.30
CA ASP A 441 -14.03 -16.80 8.18
C ASP A 441 -14.39 -18.25 8.53
N GLN A 442 -15.31 -18.88 7.80
CA GLN A 442 -15.80 -20.21 8.09
C GLN A 442 -15.38 -21.19 6.98
N VAL A 443 -14.63 -22.22 7.36
CA VAL A 443 -14.18 -23.28 6.46
C VAL A 443 -14.93 -24.56 6.80
N ASN A 444 -15.62 -25.12 5.80
CA ASN A 444 -16.21 -26.45 5.84
C ASN A 444 -15.57 -27.30 4.74
N ALA A 445 -14.91 -28.39 5.13
CA ALA A 445 -14.18 -29.25 4.20
C ALA A 445 -14.42 -30.73 4.51
N THR A 446 -14.16 -31.58 3.54
CA THR A 446 -14.18 -33.04 3.70
C THR A 446 -12.89 -33.67 3.22
N LEU A 447 -12.46 -34.73 3.91
CA LEU A 447 -11.34 -35.57 3.50
C LEU A 447 -11.83 -36.93 3.03
N VAL A 448 -11.39 -37.36 1.86
CA VAL A 448 -11.56 -38.73 1.34
C VAL A 448 -10.17 -39.27 1.04
N ASP A 449 -9.81 -40.41 1.62
CA ASP A 449 -8.48 -41.03 1.50
C ASP A 449 -7.33 -40.06 1.86
N GLY A 450 -7.56 -39.22 2.87
CA GLY A 450 -6.62 -38.20 3.32
C GLY A 450 -6.35 -37.09 2.30
N LYS A 451 -7.23 -36.89 1.30
CA LYS A 451 -7.18 -35.77 0.33
C LYS A 451 -8.41 -34.89 0.49
N VAL A 452 -8.28 -33.59 0.26
CA VAL A 452 -9.42 -32.67 0.31
C VAL A 452 -10.37 -32.95 -0.86
N ALA A 453 -11.57 -33.40 -0.54
CA ALA A 453 -12.62 -33.70 -1.51
C ALA A 453 -13.55 -32.50 -1.74
N ALA A 454 -13.75 -31.66 -0.73
CA ALA A 454 -14.48 -30.41 -0.85
C ALA A 454 -13.94 -29.33 0.06
N TRP A 455 -14.05 -28.08 -0.39
CA TRP A 455 -13.68 -26.89 0.35
C TRP A 455 -14.73 -25.80 0.13
N LYS A 456 -15.55 -25.55 1.15
CA LYS A 456 -16.48 -24.43 1.22
C LYS A 456 -15.94 -23.38 2.18
N TYR A 457 -15.78 -22.16 1.71
CA TYR A 457 -15.25 -21.05 2.47
C TYR A 457 -16.23 -19.87 2.44
N LYS A 458 -16.69 -19.45 3.61
CA LYS A 458 -17.57 -18.28 3.77
C LYS A 458 -16.84 -17.19 4.55
N ILE A 459 -16.89 -15.97 4.02
CA ILE A 459 -16.29 -14.78 4.64
C ILE A 459 -17.40 -13.83 5.06
N ALA A 460 -17.40 -13.39 6.31
CA ALA A 460 -18.25 -12.31 6.79
C ALA A 460 -17.39 -11.12 7.24
N GLY A 461 -17.72 -9.92 6.77
CA GLY A 461 -17.00 -8.69 7.13
C GLY A 461 -17.46 -7.46 6.33
N SER A 462 -16.79 -6.32 6.52
CA SER A 462 -17.10 -5.07 5.81
C SER A 462 -16.78 -5.13 4.32
N ALA A 463 -17.58 -4.42 3.51
CA ALA A 463 -17.30 -4.22 2.09
C ALA A 463 -16.56 -2.89 1.86
N VAL A 464 -15.22 -2.91 1.97
CA VAL A 464 -14.37 -1.72 1.78
C VAL A 464 -14.50 -1.17 0.35
N ILE A 465 -14.57 -2.02 -0.67
CA ILE A 465 -14.71 -1.60 -2.07
C ILE A 465 -16.06 -0.93 -2.31
N ALA A 466 -17.13 -1.38 -1.64
CA ALA A 466 -18.45 -0.76 -1.75
C ALA A 466 -18.45 0.72 -1.34
N ARG A 467 -17.56 1.11 -0.41
CA ARG A 467 -17.35 2.51 0.00
C ARG A 467 -16.31 3.22 -0.87
N TRP A 468 -15.18 2.55 -1.13
CA TRP A 468 -14.00 3.21 -1.69
C TRP A 468 -14.03 3.30 -3.23
N LEU A 469 -14.54 2.27 -3.91
CA LEU A 469 -14.74 2.20 -5.37
C LEU A 469 -16.09 1.53 -5.69
N PRO A 470 -17.23 2.21 -5.43
CA PRO A 470 -18.57 1.60 -5.53
C PRO A 470 -18.87 0.86 -6.84
N PRO A 471 -18.43 1.34 -8.04
CA PRO A 471 -18.66 0.62 -9.29
C PRO A 471 -18.01 -0.78 -9.38
N ALA A 472 -16.98 -1.05 -8.57
CA ALA A 472 -16.32 -2.34 -8.49
C ALA A 472 -17.02 -3.33 -7.53
N PHE A 473 -17.95 -2.87 -6.70
CA PHE A 473 -18.77 -3.74 -5.85
C PHE A 473 -19.97 -4.26 -6.64
N GLN A 474 -19.90 -5.50 -7.08
CA GLN A 474 -20.91 -6.10 -7.96
C GLN A 474 -21.45 -7.40 -7.38
N LYS A 475 -22.74 -7.67 -7.64
CA LYS A 475 -23.41 -8.93 -7.25
C LYS A 475 -23.32 -9.24 -5.75
N GLY A 476 -23.18 -8.23 -4.91
CA GLY A 476 -23.02 -8.38 -3.46
C GLY A 476 -21.65 -8.88 -3.02
N VAL A 477 -20.66 -8.97 -3.91
CA VAL A 477 -19.29 -9.43 -3.63
C VAL A 477 -18.34 -8.24 -3.52
N ASP A 478 -17.58 -8.20 -2.42
CA ASP A 478 -16.45 -7.31 -2.28
C ASP A 478 -15.18 -8.05 -2.75
N ILE A 479 -14.57 -7.57 -3.85
CA ILE A 479 -13.41 -8.22 -4.48
C ILE A 479 -12.16 -8.18 -3.61
N ASP A 480 -12.07 -7.23 -2.67
CA ASP A 480 -10.98 -7.21 -1.70
C ASP A 480 -11.20 -8.32 -0.68
N ALA A 481 -12.37 -8.37 -0.03
CA ALA A 481 -12.64 -9.33 1.05
C ALA A 481 -12.49 -10.82 0.66
N VAL A 482 -12.59 -11.14 -0.64
CA VAL A 482 -12.53 -12.52 -1.16
C VAL A 482 -11.26 -12.85 -1.96
N ASP A 483 -10.31 -11.92 -2.11
CA ASP A 483 -9.17 -12.00 -3.04
C ASP A 483 -8.44 -13.36 -3.00
N ALA A 484 -7.65 -13.62 -1.95
CA ALA A 484 -6.93 -14.89 -1.81
C ALA A 484 -7.85 -16.06 -1.44
N ALA A 485 -9.12 -15.80 -1.10
CA ALA A 485 -10.10 -16.86 -0.96
C ALA A 485 -10.52 -17.44 -2.31
N VAL A 486 -10.62 -16.64 -3.38
CA VAL A 486 -10.98 -17.14 -4.73
C VAL A 486 -9.75 -17.49 -5.57
N GLU A 487 -8.60 -16.86 -5.31
CA GLU A 487 -7.31 -17.14 -5.94
C GLU A 487 -6.46 -18.09 -5.08
N THR A 488 -6.82 -19.37 -5.02
CA THR A 488 -6.05 -20.40 -4.31
C THR A 488 -5.03 -21.10 -5.22
N PRO A 489 -3.83 -21.49 -4.72
CA PRO A 489 -2.86 -22.25 -5.51
C PRO A 489 -3.20 -23.75 -5.56
N TYR A 490 -4.16 -24.21 -4.76
CA TYR A 490 -4.52 -25.61 -4.56
C TYR A 490 -5.62 -26.08 -5.53
N ASP A 491 -5.53 -27.33 -5.99
CA ASP A 491 -6.39 -27.93 -7.01
C ASP A 491 -7.63 -28.66 -6.45
N PHE A 492 -8.39 -27.99 -5.57
CA PHE A 492 -9.59 -28.58 -4.98
C PHE A 492 -10.65 -28.98 -6.02
N PRO A 493 -11.15 -30.23 -5.99
CA PRO A 493 -12.09 -30.71 -7.00
C PRO A 493 -13.49 -30.11 -6.84
N ASN A 494 -13.93 -29.85 -5.60
CA ASN A 494 -15.17 -29.17 -5.29
C ASN A 494 -14.87 -27.97 -4.39
N PHE A 495 -15.05 -26.77 -4.93
CA PHE A 495 -14.61 -25.51 -4.31
C PHE A 495 -15.72 -24.48 -4.35
N HIS A 496 -15.97 -23.81 -3.23
CA HIS A 496 -17.01 -22.82 -3.14
C HIS A 496 -16.62 -21.69 -2.20
N VAL A 497 -16.79 -20.45 -2.65
CA VAL A 497 -16.51 -19.23 -1.87
C VAL A 497 -17.75 -18.35 -1.83
N GLU A 498 -18.19 -18.00 -0.63
CA GLU A 498 -19.31 -17.11 -0.36
C GLU A 498 -18.85 -15.88 0.45
N TYR A 499 -19.49 -14.75 0.20
CA TYR A 499 -19.26 -13.51 0.94
C TYR A 499 -20.55 -12.96 1.56
N VAL A 500 -20.49 -12.64 2.84
CA VAL A 500 -21.57 -11.99 3.59
C VAL A 500 -21.09 -10.61 4.01
N ARG A 501 -21.68 -9.57 3.42
CA ARG A 501 -21.43 -8.19 3.86
C ARG A 501 -22.02 -7.96 5.26
N ALA A 502 -21.17 -7.58 6.20
CA ALA A 502 -21.53 -7.22 7.56
C ALA A 502 -20.73 -5.99 8.00
N GLU A 503 -21.40 -4.84 8.10
CA GLU A 503 -20.75 -3.59 8.51
C GLU A 503 -20.87 -3.43 10.04
N PRO A 504 -19.77 -3.10 10.74
CA PRO A 504 -19.85 -2.75 12.14
C PRO A 504 -20.64 -1.43 12.33
N PRO A 505 -21.39 -1.27 13.44
CA PRO A 505 -22.08 -0.03 13.73
C PRO A 505 -21.12 1.17 13.80
N ALA A 506 -21.22 2.06 12.81
CA ALA A 506 -20.53 3.36 12.70
C ALA A 506 -19.00 3.38 12.73
N VAL A 507 -18.31 2.29 13.05
CA VAL A 507 -16.84 2.21 13.00
C VAL A 507 -16.38 2.31 11.54
N PRO A 508 -15.58 3.33 11.16
CA PRO A 508 -15.06 3.46 9.81
C PRO A 508 -14.10 2.31 9.50
N THR A 509 -14.29 1.67 8.35
CA THR A 509 -13.43 0.57 7.90
C THR A 509 -12.80 0.85 6.53
N GLY A 510 -11.57 0.38 6.35
CA GLY A 510 -10.76 0.65 5.16
C GLY A 510 -9.68 -0.38 4.93
N PHE A 511 -8.91 -0.15 3.87
CA PHE A 511 -7.76 -1.00 3.54
C PHE A 511 -6.71 -0.87 4.62
N TRP A 512 -6.10 -1.99 5.00
CA TRP A 512 -4.91 -2.08 5.83
C TRP A 512 -3.88 -2.95 5.13
N ARG A 513 -2.59 -2.69 5.30
CA ARG A 513 -1.51 -3.35 4.54
C ARG A 513 -1.62 -4.86 4.67
N GLY A 514 -1.95 -5.52 3.59
CA GLY A 514 -2.31 -6.93 3.55
C GLY A 514 -3.57 -7.13 2.71
N VAL A 515 -4.50 -6.17 2.83
CA VAL A 515 -5.82 -6.07 2.18
C VAL A 515 -6.61 -7.37 2.33
N GLY A 516 -7.48 -7.75 1.39
CA GLY A 516 -8.18 -9.03 1.38
C GLY A 516 -7.40 -10.25 1.85
N PRO A 517 -6.20 -10.53 1.31
CA PRO A 517 -5.43 -11.70 1.73
C PRO A 517 -5.06 -11.73 3.22
N ASN A 518 -5.17 -10.62 3.96
CA ASN A 518 -4.95 -10.57 5.39
C ASN A 518 -5.85 -11.53 6.20
N ASN A 519 -7.15 -11.58 5.88
CA ASN A 519 -8.05 -12.54 6.52
C ASN A 519 -8.05 -13.88 5.80
N ASN A 520 -8.05 -13.86 4.47
CA ASN A 520 -8.17 -15.09 3.70
C ASN A 520 -7.02 -16.06 3.96
N VAL A 521 -5.78 -15.60 3.83
CA VAL A 521 -4.61 -16.49 3.96
C VAL A 521 -4.51 -17.05 5.37
N PHE A 522 -4.83 -16.25 6.40
CA PHE A 522 -4.83 -16.73 7.77
C PHE A 522 -5.78 -17.92 7.96
N ALA A 523 -7.06 -17.76 7.62
CA ALA A 523 -8.05 -18.83 7.78
C ALA A 523 -7.71 -20.05 6.92
N PHE A 524 -7.34 -19.83 5.66
CA PHE A 524 -7.08 -20.88 4.68
C PHE A 524 -5.89 -21.75 5.07
N GLU A 525 -4.73 -21.14 5.34
CA GLU A 525 -3.50 -21.87 5.65
C GLU A 525 -3.51 -22.50 7.04
N CYS A 526 -4.25 -21.91 7.98
CA CYS A 526 -4.48 -22.50 9.30
C CYS A 526 -5.40 -23.73 9.23
N ALA A 527 -6.48 -23.67 8.43
CA ALA A 527 -7.38 -24.80 8.22
C ALA A 527 -6.68 -25.95 7.48
N LEU A 528 -5.81 -25.64 6.51
CA LEU A 528 -5.00 -26.65 5.81
C LEU A 528 -4.05 -27.41 6.74
N ASP A 529 -3.46 -26.74 7.73
CA ASP A 529 -2.59 -27.37 8.72
C ASP A 529 -3.36 -28.31 9.65
N GLU A 530 -4.57 -27.90 10.08
CA GLU A 530 -5.46 -28.76 10.86
C GLU A 530 -5.96 -29.97 10.05
N LEU A 531 -6.29 -29.78 8.77
CA LEU A 531 -6.67 -30.85 7.86
C LEU A 531 -5.52 -31.83 7.62
N ALA A 532 -4.28 -31.34 7.46
CA ALA A 532 -3.09 -32.19 7.34
C ALA A 532 -2.95 -33.10 8.57
N ARG A 533 -3.08 -32.53 9.78
CA ARG A 533 -3.03 -33.31 11.02
C ARG A 533 -4.19 -34.30 11.14
N LYS A 534 -5.41 -33.89 10.76
CA LYS A 534 -6.58 -34.79 10.72
C LYS A 534 -6.38 -35.96 9.75
N ALA A 535 -5.70 -35.71 8.63
CA ALA A 535 -5.32 -36.74 7.65
C ALA A 535 -4.10 -37.59 8.05
N GLY A 536 -3.44 -37.28 9.17
CA GLY A 536 -2.19 -37.94 9.58
C GLY A 536 -1.02 -37.67 8.63
N LYS A 537 -0.99 -36.51 7.95
CA LYS A 537 0.01 -36.14 6.94
C LYS A 537 0.89 -34.98 7.40
N ASP A 538 2.13 -34.97 6.93
CA ASP A 538 3.00 -33.81 7.06
C ASP A 538 2.38 -32.57 6.35
N PRO A 539 2.38 -31.38 6.98
CA PRO A 539 1.76 -30.19 6.40
C PRO A 539 2.34 -29.70 5.07
N VAL A 540 3.63 -29.92 4.80
CA VAL A 540 4.27 -29.58 3.54
C VAL A 540 3.88 -30.60 2.47
N GLU A 541 3.95 -31.90 2.78
CA GLU A 541 3.51 -32.96 1.85
C GLU A 541 2.03 -32.87 1.51
N PHE A 542 1.20 -32.51 2.50
CA PHE A 542 -0.23 -32.31 2.29
C PHE A 542 -0.47 -31.23 1.24
N ARG A 543 0.19 -30.06 1.37
CA ARG A 543 0.14 -28.98 0.38
C ARG A 543 0.67 -29.42 -0.97
N ARG A 544 1.84 -30.08 -1.04
CA ARG A 544 2.43 -30.60 -2.29
C ARG A 544 1.44 -31.45 -3.08
N SER A 545 0.68 -32.29 -2.40
CA SER A 545 -0.30 -33.19 -3.04
C SER A 545 -1.42 -32.46 -3.79
N MET A 546 -1.58 -31.15 -3.57
CA MET A 546 -2.62 -30.31 -4.16
C MET A 546 -2.08 -29.21 -5.09
N LEU A 547 -0.79 -29.26 -5.47
CA LEU A 547 -0.13 -28.24 -6.30
C LEU A 547 0.17 -28.75 -7.72
N THR A 548 -0.66 -29.65 -8.27
CA THR A 548 -0.39 -30.29 -9.57
C THR A 548 -0.47 -29.32 -10.76
N LYS A 549 -1.13 -28.17 -10.58
CA LYS A 549 -1.37 -27.16 -11.63
C LYS A 549 -0.59 -25.85 -11.43
N THR A 550 0.20 -25.76 -10.36
CA THR A 550 0.79 -24.49 -9.91
C THR A 550 2.29 -24.66 -9.65
N PRO A 551 3.12 -24.93 -10.69
CA PRO A 551 4.52 -25.31 -10.51
C PRO A 551 5.37 -24.24 -9.82
N ARG A 552 5.04 -22.95 -9.99
CA ARG A 552 5.71 -21.84 -9.28
C ARG A 552 5.45 -21.89 -7.77
N ALA A 553 4.21 -22.15 -7.36
CA ALA A 553 3.85 -22.33 -5.95
C ALA A 553 4.55 -23.55 -5.34
N LEU A 554 4.60 -24.66 -6.09
CA LEU A 554 5.32 -25.87 -5.69
C LEU A 554 6.82 -25.61 -5.53
N ALA A 555 7.43 -24.86 -6.46
CA ALA A 555 8.85 -24.52 -6.43
C ALA A 555 9.21 -23.69 -5.18
N VAL A 556 8.43 -22.64 -4.87
CA VAL A 556 8.69 -21.83 -3.66
C VAL A 556 8.45 -22.64 -2.38
N LEU A 557 7.43 -23.50 -2.33
CA LEU A 557 7.18 -24.38 -1.18
C LEU A 557 8.34 -25.35 -0.96
N ASN A 558 8.84 -25.98 -2.01
CA ASN A 558 9.95 -26.92 -1.93
C ASN A 558 11.23 -26.26 -1.43
N LEU A 559 11.55 -25.09 -1.98
CA LEU A 559 12.73 -24.35 -1.57
C LEU A 559 12.61 -23.82 -0.13
N ALA A 560 11.42 -23.39 0.29
CA ALA A 560 11.20 -22.96 1.67
C ALA A 560 11.35 -24.11 2.67
N ALA A 561 10.83 -25.30 2.33
CA ALA A 561 10.99 -26.51 3.14
C ALA A 561 12.47 -26.91 3.26
N GLU A 562 13.22 -26.91 2.15
CA GLU A 562 14.66 -27.17 2.14
C GLU A 562 15.43 -26.18 3.03
N LYS A 563 15.25 -24.88 2.79
CA LYS A 563 16.07 -23.83 3.42
C LYS A 563 15.73 -23.60 4.89
N SER A 564 14.49 -23.88 5.30
CA SER A 564 14.10 -23.85 6.71
C SER A 564 14.58 -25.07 7.51
N GLY A 565 15.07 -26.11 6.84
CA GLY A 565 15.43 -27.38 7.48
C GLY A 565 14.20 -28.20 7.89
N TRP A 566 13.08 -28.09 7.15
CA TRP A 566 11.86 -28.85 7.42
C TRP A 566 12.16 -30.36 7.55
N GLY A 567 11.48 -31.03 8.49
CA GLY A 567 11.70 -32.44 8.82
C GLY A 567 12.87 -32.72 9.79
N GLN A 568 13.75 -31.75 10.07
CA GLN A 568 14.76 -31.92 11.11
C GLN A 568 14.12 -31.92 12.51
N PRO A 569 14.62 -32.73 13.46
CA PRO A 569 14.07 -32.81 14.81
C PRO A 569 14.18 -31.46 15.54
N LEU A 570 13.18 -31.18 16.38
CA LEU A 570 13.08 -29.97 17.19
C LEU A 570 12.97 -30.34 18.68
N PRO A 571 13.44 -29.47 19.59
CA PRO A 571 13.17 -29.63 21.02
C PRO A 571 11.67 -29.67 21.33
N ALA A 572 11.33 -30.15 22.52
CA ALA A 572 9.94 -30.10 23.00
C ALA A 572 9.40 -28.67 22.97
N ARG A 573 8.13 -28.51 22.59
CA ARG A 573 7.44 -27.22 22.48
C ARG A 573 8.12 -26.21 21.54
N VAL A 574 8.94 -26.71 20.61
CA VAL A 574 9.43 -25.95 19.46
C VAL A 574 8.77 -26.52 18.20
N GLY A 575 8.21 -25.66 17.37
CA GLY A 575 7.47 -26.05 16.19
C GLY A 575 7.86 -25.22 14.97
N ARG A 576 7.66 -25.82 13.79
CA ARG A 576 7.71 -25.11 12.51
C ARG A 576 6.33 -25.09 11.88
N GLY A 577 5.91 -23.92 11.42
CA GLY A 577 4.66 -23.74 10.70
C GLY A 577 4.91 -23.18 9.33
N VAL A 578 4.18 -23.70 8.34
CA VAL A 578 4.29 -23.30 6.94
C VAL A 578 3.04 -22.53 6.51
N CYS A 579 3.25 -21.52 5.68
CA CYS A 579 2.24 -20.79 4.92
C CYS A 579 2.67 -20.75 3.47
N LEU A 580 1.78 -21.11 2.54
CA LEU A 580 1.93 -20.89 1.11
C LEU A 580 0.79 -19.99 0.63
N GLN A 581 1.12 -18.95 -0.14
CA GLN A 581 0.12 -18.06 -0.70
C GLN A 581 0.50 -17.60 -2.11
N PRO A 582 -0.47 -17.50 -3.03
CA PRO A 582 -0.39 -16.54 -4.12
C PRO A 582 -0.63 -15.14 -3.56
N SER A 583 0.03 -14.15 -4.13
CA SER A 583 -0.15 -12.76 -3.74
C SER A 583 0.18 -11.86 -4.92
N PHE A 584 -0.82 -11.25 -5.53
CA PHE A 584 -0.64 -10.25 -6.60
C PHE A 584 0.24 -10.75 -7.77
N ALA A 585 -0.04 -11.95 -8.30
CA ALA A 585 0.75 -12.65 -9.33
C ALA A 585 2.18 -13.10 -8.91
N SER A 586 2.52 -12.95 -7.62
CA SER A 586 3.68 -13.56 -6.99
C SER A 586 3.27 -14.83 -6.22
N PHE A 587 4.24 -15.69 -5.92
CA PHE A 587 4.07 -16.83 -5.01
C PHE A 587 5.05 -16.73 -3.86
N LEU A 588 4.58 -17.01 -2.64
CA LEU A 588 5.39 -16.93 -1.43
C LEU A 588 5.16 -18.15 -0.56
N ALA A 589 6.24 -18.77 -0.10
CA ALA A 589 6.21 -19.77 0.96
C ALA A 589 7.02 -19.28 2.16
N THR A 590 6.43 -19.26 3.35
CA THR A 590 7.08 -18.83 4.59
C THR A 590 7.01 -19.93 5.63
N VAL A 591 8.14 -20.20 6.27
CA VAL A 591 8.25 -21.10 7.43
C VAL A 591 8.70 -20.29 8.63
N VAL A 592 7.93 -20.34 9.71
CA VAL A 592 8.26 -19.77 11.02
C VAL A 592 8.63 -20.90 11.96
N GLU A 593 9.76 -20.76 12.65
CA GLU A 593 10.14 -21.60 13.79
C GLU A 593 9.91 -20.81 15.08
N ALA A 594 9.10 -21.36 15.99
CA ALA A 594 8.73 -20.73 17.25
C ALA A 594 8.85 -21.69 18.43
N GLU A 595 9.26 -21.16 19.56
CA GLU A 595 9.30 -21.84 20.86
C GLU A 595 8.23 -21.27 21.77
N ILE A 596 7.54 -22.17 22.48
CA ILE A 596 6.51 -21.82 23.43
C ILE A 596 6.92 -22.37 24.80
N ASP A 597 7.13 -21.50 25.77
CA ASP A 597 7.50 -21.93 27.12
C ASP A 597 6.29 -22.47 27.91
N ASP A 598 6.51 -22.90 29.15
CA ASP A 598 5.48 -23.51 29.98
C ASP A 598 4.37 -22.55 30.43
N ILE A 599 4.62 -21.23 30.41
CA ILE A 599 3.59 -20.22 30.73
C ILE A 599 2.86 -19.69 29.47
N GLY A 600 3.29 -20.13 28.29
CA GLY A 600 2.67 -19.78 27.00
C GLY A 600 3.31 -18.59 26.30
N GLU A 601 4.47 -18.11 26.76
CA GLU A 601 5.24 -17.07 26.07
C GLU A 601 5.87 -17.61 24.79
N ILE A 602 5.93 -16.76 23.77
CA ILE A 602 6.34 -17.12 22.42
C ILE A 602 7.67 -16.46 22.10
N THR A 603 8.66 -17.28 21.76
CA THR A 603 9.94 -16.81 21.22
C THR A 603 10.06 -17.20 19.75
N LEU A 604 10.19 -16.21 18.86
CA LEU A 604 10.47 -16.45 17.45
C LEU A 604 11.94 -16.80 17.28
N ARG A 605 12.24 -17.98 16.73
CA ARG A 605 13.63 -18.45 16.56
C ARG A 605 14.19 -18.08 15.19
N ARG A 606 13.44 -18.38 14.12
CA ARG A 606 13.86 -18.15 12.73
C ARG A 606 12.66 -18.04 11.80
N ILE A 607 12.80 -17.25 10.74
CA ILE A 607 11.85 -17.20 9.63
C ILE A 607 12.60 -17.42 8.33
N THR A 608 12.10 -18.32 7.50
CA THR A 608 12.57 -18.53 6.12
C THR A 608 11.43 -18.21 5.17
N SER A 609 11.64 -17.29 4.23
CA SER A 609 10.64 -16.89 3.27
C SER A 609 11.19 -16.95 1.85
N VAL A 610 10.51 -17.66 0.96
CA VAL A 610 10.89 -17.82 -0.44
C VAL A 610 9.82 -17.17 -1.30
N VAL A 611 10.24 -16.22 -2.15
CA VAL A 611 9.35 -15.45 -3.02
C VAL A 611 9.72 -15.64 -4.49
N ASP A 612 8.74 -15.96 -5.32
CA ASP A 612 8.81 -15.83 -6.78
C ASP A 612 7.89 -14.66 -7.18
N ALA A 613 8.51 -13.54 -7.54
CA ALA A 613 7.82 -12.32 -8.00
C ALA A 613 7.96 -12.10 -9.52
N GLY A 614 8.26 -13.16 -10.29
CA GLY A 614 8.65 -13.02 -11.70
C GLY A 614 10.03 -12.35 -11.83
N ILE A 615 10.21 -11.55 -12.88
CA ILE A 615 11.39 -10.71 -13.05
C ILE A 615 11.46 -9.71 -11.88
N ALA A 616 12.44 -9.92 -11.01
CA ALA A 616 12.71 -9.03 -9.89
C ALA A 616 13.32 -7.72 -10.40
N VAL A 617 12.60 -6.60 -10.27
CA VAL A 617 13.13 -5.29 -10.69
C VAL A 617 14.32 -4.87 -9.83
N ASN A 618 14.12 -4.82 -8.51
CA ASN A 618 15.18 -4.62 -7.53
C ASN A 618 15.05 -5.72 -6.45
N PRO A 619 15.90 -6.75 -6.46
CA PRO A 619 15.80 -7.85 -5.51
C PRO A 619 16.05 -7.44 -4.06
N ASP A 620 16.81 -6.37 -3.79
CA ASP A 620 17.03 -5.87 -2.43
C ASP A 620 15.76 -5.25 -1.84
N THR A 621 15.06 -4.44 -2.64
CA THR A 621 13.76 -3.87 -2.26
C THR A 621 12.72 -4.95 -1.98
N ILE A 622 12.69 -6.04 -2.76
CA ILE A 622 11.79 -7.18 -2.52
C ILE A 622 12.09 -7.81 -1.15
N LYS A 623 13.37 -8.08 -0.84
CA LYS A 623 13.76 -8.64 0.46
C LYS A 623 13.31 -7.75 1.62
N ALA A 624 13.64 -6.46 1.55
CA ALA A 624 13.26 -5.49 2.58
C ALA A 624 11.74 -5.40 2.77
N GLN A 625 10.95 -5.52 1.69
CA GLN A 625 9.49 -5.53 1.78
C GLN A 625 8.93 -6.78 2.43
N ILE A 626 9.50 -7.95 2.16
CA ILE A 626 9.11 -9.20 2.83
C ILE A 626 9.51 -9.15 4.31
N GLU A 627 10.73 -8.72 4.65
CA GLU A 627 11.20 -8.60 6.04
C GLU A 627 10.31 -7.66 6.86
N GLY A 628 10.10 -6.43 6.38
CA GLY A 628 9.24 -5.46 7.06
C GLY A 628 7.77 -5.90 7.10
N GLY A 629 7.30 -6.58 6.05
CA GLY A 629 5.96 -7.15 6.01
C GLY A 629 5.75 -8.23 7.07
N LEU A 630 6.69 -9.17 7.18
CA LEU A 630 6.64 -10.25 8.18
C LEU A 630 6.57 -9.68 9.60
N ILE A 631 7.42 -8.69 9.93
CA ILE A 631 7.40 -8.04 11.25
C ILE A 631 6.05 -7.36 11.51
N PHE A 632 5.51 -6.66 10.52
CA PHE A 632 4.22 -5.97 10.63
C PHE A 632 3.05 -6.96 10.85
N GLY A 633 3.02 -8.06 10.08
CA GLY A 633 2.00 -9.11 10.24
C GLY A 633 2.11 -9.86 11.56
N LEU A 634 3.33 -10.22 11.98
CA LEU A 634 3.56 -10.89 13.26
C LEU A 634 3.21 -9.98 14.44
N THR A 635 3.46 -8.68 14.33
CA THR A 635 3.02 -7.69 15.34
C THR A 635 1.50 -7.72 15.49
N ALA A 636 0.76 -7.69 14.38
CA ALA A 636 -0.69 -7.79 14.42
C ALA A 636 -1.17 -9.13 15.01
N ALA A 637 -0.55 -10.25 14.64
CA ALA A 637 -0.90 -11.57 15.15
C ALA A 637 -0.65 -11.73 16.66
N LEU A 638 0.43 -11.11 17.18
CA LEU A 638 0.81 -11.22 18.59
C LEU A 638 0.09 -10.21 19.49
N TYR A 639 -0.17 -9.00 18.99
CA TYR A 639 -0.57 -7.86 19.83
C TYR A 639 -1.67 -6.97 19.26
N GLY A 640 -1.97 -7.05 17.96
CA GLY A 640 -2.83 -6.07 17.29
C GLY A 640 -4.32 -6.30 17.55
N GLU A 641 -4.95 -5.38 18.29
CA GLU A 641 -6.40 -5.33 18.45
C GLU A 641 -6.85 -3.91 18.78
N ILE A 642 -7.86 -3.42 18.07
CA ILE A 642 -8.65 -2.25 18.48
C ILE A 642 -9.95 -2.76 19.07
N THR A 643 -10.23 -2.30 20.29
CA THR A 643 -11.45 -2.62 21.04
C THR A 643 -12.29 -1.37 21.27
N ILE A 644 -13.60 -1.57 21.25
CA ILE A 644 -14.63 -0.58 21.53
C ILE A 644 -15.31 -0.88 22.87
N ASP A 645 -15.47 0.15 23.70
CA ASP A 645 -16.38 0.17 24.85
C ASP A 645 -17.17 1.49 24.84
N LYS A 646 -18.49 1.42 25.06
CA LYS A 646 -19.40 2.57 24.99
C LYS A 646 -19.24 3.42 23.72
N GLY A 647 -19.02 2.77 22.58
CA GLY A 647 -18.80 3.41 21.28
C GLY A 647 -17.43 4.05 21.11
N ARG A 648 -16.52 3.93 22.09
CA ARG A 648 -15.20 4.58 22.14
C ARG A 648 -14.07 3.58 21.97
N VAL A 649 -13.06 3.96 21.22
CA VAL A 649 -11.84 3.16 21.05
C VAL A 649 -11.00 3.22 22.32
N GLN A 650 -10.59 2.05 22.82
CA GLN A 650 -9.89 1.93 24.10
C GLN A 650 -8.39 2.16 23.98
N GLN A 651 -7.78 1.72 22.88
CA GLN A 651 -6.36 1.90 22.62
C GLN A 651 -6.07 3.31 22.13
N SER A 652 -4.90 3.85 22.49
CA SER A 652 -4.57 5.25 22.26
C SER A 652 -3.17 5.45 21.67
N ASN A 653 -2.16 4.67 22.07
CA ASN A 653 -0.77 4.91 21.67
C ASN A 653 0.05 3.61 21.78
N PHE A 654 1.34 3.60 21.44
CA PHE A 654 2.18 2.39 21.41
C PHE A 654 2.38 1.67 22.75
N HIS A 655 1.92 2.25 23.86
CA HIS A 655 1.96 1.60 25.17
C HIS A 655 0.77 0.64 25.37
N ASP A 656 -0.37 0.89 24.72
CA ASP A 656 -1.58 0.06 24.80
C ASP A 656 -1.99 -0.55 23.44
N TYR A 657 -1.50 -0.01 22.31
CA TYR A 657 -1.47 -0.62 20.98
C TYR A 657 -0.04 -1.03 20.62
N ARG A 658 0.40 -2.17 21.16
CA ARG A 658 1.82 -2.56 21.20
C ARG A 658 2.38 -2.94 19.82
N MET A 659 3.61 -2.48 19.56
CA MET A 659 4.45 -2.93 18.45
C MET A 659 5.52 -3.93 18.90
N MET A 660 5.89 -4.88 18.03
CA MET A 660 7.08 -5.71 18.27
C MET A 660 8.34 -4.83 18.37
N ARG A 661 9.26 -5.22 19.25
CA ARG A 661 10.55 -4.55 19.45
C ARG A 661 11.70 -5.31 18.78
N ILE A 662 12.84 -4.64 18.63
CA ILE A 662 14.01 -5.19 17.93
C ILE A 662 14.51 -6.51 18.55
N ASN A 663 14.44 -6.64 19.87
CA ASN A 663 14.84 -7.85 20.61
C ASN A 663 13.85 -9.02 20.46
N GLU A 664 12.66 -8.77 19.91
CA GLU A 664 11.65 -9.79 19.61
C GLU A 664 11.71 -10.26 18.15
N THR A 665 12.56 -9.64 17.33
CA THR A 665 12.67 -9.96 15.90
C THR A 665 13.62 -11.14 15.71
N PRO A 666 13.18 -12.24 15.07
CA PRO A 666 14.04 -13.39 14.80
C PRO A 666 15.01 -13.10 13.65
N LYS A 667 15.94 -14.01 13.39
CA LYS A 667 16.65 -14.02 12.11
C LYS A 667 15.64 -14.31 10.98
N ILE A 668 15.53 -13.38 10.03
CA ILE A 668 14.70 -13.53 8.83
C ILE A 668 15.62 -13.78 7.64
N GLU A 669 15.35 -14.85 6.89
CA GLU A 669 16.02 -15.16 5.63
C GLU A 669 15.02 -15.07 4.50
N VAL A 670 15.25 -14.15 3.56
CA VAL A 670 14.42 -13.98 2.36
C VAL A 670 15.19 -14.39 1.12
N ILE A 671 14.61 -15.33 0.36
CA ILE A 671 15.17 -15.86 -0.88
C ILE A 671 14.25 -15.45 -2.03
N VAL A 672 14.80 -14.66 -2.96
CA VAL A 672 14.09 -14.25 -4.18
C VAL A 672 14.45 -15.22 -5.30
N VAL A 673 13.46 -15.96 -5.79
CA VAL A 673 13.59 -16.86 -6.93
C VAL A 673 13.80 -16.04 -8.19
N LYS A 674 14.80 -16.42 -9.00
CA LYS A 674 15.01 -15.86 -10.33
C LYS A 674 14.04 -16.50 -11.30
N SER A 675 12.91 -15.83 -11.53
CA SER A 675 11.88 -16.25 -12.49
C SER A 675 11.91 -15.36 -13.74
N GLY A 676 11.57 -15.94 -14.89
CA GLY A 676 11.43 -15.21 -16.16
C GLY A 676 10.02 -14.66 -16.42
N GLU A 677 9.08 -14.92 -15.49
CA GLU A 677 7.69 -14.48 -15.60
C GLU A 677 7.54 -12.96 -15.49
N ALA A 678 6.40 -12.44 -15.94
CA ALA A 678 6.08 -11.03 -15.74
C ALA A 678 6.15 -10.64 -14.25
N PRO A 679 6.64 -9.42 -13.92
CA PRO A 679 6.76 -9.00 -12.53
C PRO A 679 5.43 -9.00 -11.77
N GLY A 680 5.44 -9.60 -10.58
CA GLY A 680 4.34 -9.59 -9.62
C GLY A 680 4.41 -8.43 -8.63
N GLY A 681 3.43 -8.38 -7.73
CA GLY A 681 3.36 -7.44 -6.61
C GLY A 681 3.89 -8.05 -5.32
N ILE A 682 4.45 -7.24 -4.42
CA ILE A 682 5.11 -7.73 -3.19
C ILE A 682 4.77 -6.96 -1.91
N GLY A 683 4.07 -5.83 -2.00
CA GLY A 683 3.95 -4.88 -0.88
C GLY A 683 3.31 -5.52 0.36
N GLU A 684 2.35 -6.40 0.10
CA GLU A 684 1.44 -6.97 1.09
C GLU A 684 1.84 -8.41 1.46
N ALA A 685 2.67 -9.04 0.64
CA ALA A 685 2.94 -10.48 0.68
C ALA A 685 3.55 -10.90 2.04
N GLY A 686 4.57 -10.20 2.53
CA GLY A 686 5.19 -10.52 3.82
C GLY A 686 4.21 -10.42 5.01
N VAL A 687 3.27 -9.48 4.95
CA VAL A 687 2.30 -9.24 6.04
C VAL A 687 1.37 -10.42 6.22
N ASN A 688 0.88 -10.97 5.13
CA ASN A 688 -0.14 -12.03 5.15
C ASN A 688 0.45 -13.41 5.48
N ALA A 689 1.75 -13.61 5.21
CA ALA A 689 2.39 -14.91 5.39
C ALA A 689 2.82 -15.20 6.84
N GLY A 690 3.16 -14.16 7.60
CA GLY A 690 3.66 -14.29 8.97
C GLY A 690 2.63 -14.91 9.94
N PRO A 691 1.42 -14.34 10.07
CA PRO A 691 0.40 -14.82 11.01
C PRO A 691 0.05 -16.32 10.90
N PRO A 692 -0.33 -16.87 9.72
CA PRO A 692 -0.63 -18.29 9.60
C PRO A 692 0.60 -19.18 9.85
N ALA A 693 1.79 -18.79 9.38
CA ALA A 693 3.01 -19.57 9.64
C ALA A 693 3.34 -19.62 11.13
N LEU A 694 3.22 -18.49 11.85
CA LEU A 694 3.40 -18.46 13.30
C LEU A 694 2.34 -19.32 14.02
N ARG A 695 1.07 -19.16 13.66
CA ARG A 695 -0.01 -19.96 14.24
C ARG A 695 0.23 -21.46 14.04
N ASN A 696 0.61 -21.88 12.83
CA ASN A 696 0.90 -23.27 12.52
C ASN A 696 2.13 -23.78 13.29
N ALA A 697 3.14 -22.92 13.54
CA ALA A 697 4.28 -23.27 14.38
C ALA A 697 3.86 -23.52 15.83
N ILE A 698 2.97 -22.68 16.36
CA ILE A 698 2.37 -22.86 17.69
C ILE A 698 1.55 -24.15 17.75
N TYR A 699 0.76 -24.45 16.72
CA TYR A 699 -0.02 -25.68 16.64
C TYR A 699 0.87 -26.92 16.57
N ALA A 700 1.98 -26.87 15.84
CA ALA A 700 2.98 -27.94 15.80
C ALA A 700 3.64 -28.15 17.17
N ALA A 701 4.01 -27.07 17.85
CA ALA A 701 4.69 -27.10 19.15
C ALA A 701 3.82 -27.56 20.32
N THR A 702 2.54 -27.17 20.32
CA THR A 702 1.66 -27.28 21.51
C THR A 702 0.44 -28.18 21.29
N GLY A 703 0.05 -28.42 20.04
CA GLY A 703 -1.23 -29.04 19.71
C GLY A 703 -2.46 -28.12 19.85
N VAL A 704 -2.29 -26.84 20.22
CA VAL A 704 -3.39 -25.89 20.41
C VAL A 704 -3.71 -25.16 19.10
N ALA A 705 -4.89 -25.43 18.52
CA ALA A 705 -5.34 -24.81 17.28
C ALA A 705 -5.98 -23.44 17.55
N LEU A 706 -5.18 -22.40 17.71
CA LEU A 706 -5.70 -21.02 17.84
C LEU A 706 -6.38 -20.59 16.54
N ARG A 707 -7.60 -20.04 16.64
CA ARG A 707 -8.38 -19.59 15.47
C ARG A 707 -8.79 -18.12 15.54
N ARG A 708 -8.45 -17.42 16.63
CA ARG A 708 -8.69 -15.98 16.79
C ARG A 708 -7.36 -15.26 16.96
N LEU A 709 -7.24 -14.09 16.32
CA LEU A 709 -6.16 -13.13 16.57
C LEU A 709 -6.66 -11.96 17.44
N PRO A 710 -5.77 -11.30 18.21
CA PRO A 710 -4.38 -11.69 18.45
C PRO A 710 -4.28 -12.99 19.27
N ILE A 711 -3.09 -13.60 19.29
CA ILE A 711 -2.82 -14.87 19.98
C ILE A 711 -3.03 -14.73 21.50
N ASP A 712 -3.99 -15.49 22.04
CA ASP A 712 -4.15 -15.63 23.50
C ASP A 712 -3.14 -16.63 24.07
N ARG A 713 -2.04 -16.09 24.59
CA ARG A 713 -0.95 -16.85 25.21
C ARG A 713 -1.40 -17.69 26.40
N LYS A 714 -2.48 -17.29 27.10
CA LYS A 714 -2.98 -18.05 28.25
C LYS A 714 -3.50 -19.42 27.85
N LEU A 715 -3.84 -19.64 26.58
CA LEU A 715 -4.25 -20.94 26.03
C LEU A 715 -3.07 -21.85 25.70
N LEU A 716 -1.84 -21.33 25.73
CA LEU A 716 -0.63 -22.05 25.33
C LEU A 716 0.14 -22.64 26.52
N ALA A 717 -0.17 -22.23 27.74
CA ALA A 717 0.49 -22.72 28.96
C ALA A 717 0.43 -24.26 29.08
N ALA A 718 1.51 -24.85 29.57
CA ALA A 718 1.63 -26.29 29.76
C ALA A 718 0.52 -26.82 30.69
N GLY A 719 0.02 -28.02 30.40
CA GLY A 719 -1.03 -28.67 31.20
C GLY A 719 -2.47 -28.19 30.94
N LYS A 720 -2.67 -27.13 30.14
CA LYS A 720 -4.01 -26.82 29.63
C LYS A 720 -4.34 -27.74 28.46
N LYS A 721 -5.48 -28.45 28.55
CA LYS A 721 -6.11 -29.06 27.38
C LYS A 721 -6.95 -27.98 26.70
N ALA A 722 -6.72 -27.78 25.40
CA ALA A 722 -7.52 -26.91 24.55
C ALA A 722 -8.95 -27.45 24.40
#